data_AF-A0A965RZ13-F1
#
_entry.id   AF-A0A965RZ13-F1
#
_cell.length_a   1.000
_cell.length_b   1.000
_cell.length_c   1.000
_cell.angle_alpha   90.00
_cell.angle_beta   90.00
_cell.angle_gamma   90.00
#
_symmetry.space_group_name_H-M   'P 1'
#
loop_
_entity.id
_entity.type
_entity.pdbx_description
1 polymer ?
#
loop_
_entity_poly.entity_id
_entity_poly.type
_entity_poly.pdbx_seq_one_letter_code
_entity_poly.pdbx_strand_id
1 'polypeptide(L)'
;MRLLFFCLAILTSFVGYSQAPLLNDEIQYSPDGKFDKVFDHYGNEYSLEDLKIDTTSVLKKVTPFTTCNTGYFKLYLEDGSGFEVFDNNTPTAIGQLHAQRRAVLCQLFFDLSQFITPVNPSTPVNIYVRSFVNNLVSPPSGVGAYSSSVYLAPGITTNQGGGIIDNAIWQTINSGIDPFTNFSSPVNSLNSASASFYHGIIAFNFSNPAIWHQNLTVCPSNLIDLYSTGLHEITHSLGFASLINASGLSKLGASYPYFSRYDTFLKTSNGINLLTNTGSCGSLYKYIFNPQLNTTVLSTNGTNCTDPNLIQFAGSVNKKVYTSTTFDPGSSLSHFEDLCHPNYYPNNSYYVMSDGNYNTSLSGQFYSKRYLKEEERKVLCDLGYKVSNFFGSYPYPNTTQCGGNQIVGVNDGIIVNSGIITYQNVYIMGTGAQVISNFLTNDFNPNPSTLTFECPQSVFGLGSASQLNANQILYTPSASSNGGVDLIRYVPKDLNGNKGNITYIYVYLIKDGCTPSACSNMVNNGDFESSSGCYNLNNGSASKCWTNFRGSSDLFSLLGGCTGHPNYNLPTSLSNPPSPTWNNITTNKFFRGLYGGIDVNGVSMYEGMQNKLNSPLLPGETYVISFKAKMANTNPYYNKTKLVIAGSNGPVFSSTGSLNPLPNLLNEIKVVEI
;
A
#
# COMPACT_ATOMS: atom_id res chain seq x y z
N MET A 1 -50.20 -9.49 -34.73
CA MET A 1 -48.89 -10.18 -34.75
C MET A 1 -47.78 -9.44 -35.51
N ARG A 2 -48.06 -8.69 -36.59
CA ARG A 2 -47.03 -7.93 -37.34
C ARG A 2 -46.53 -6.63 -36.66
N LEU A 3 -47.30 -6.05 -35.74
CA LEU A 3 -46.90 -4.84 -35.00
C LEU A 3 -45.95 -5.13 -33.82
N LEU A 4 -45.99 -6.35 -33.27
CA LEU A 4 -45.13 -6.76 -32.14
C LEU A 4 -43.68 -7.04 -32.59
N PHE A 5 -43.51 -7.48 -33.84
CA PHE A 5 -42.18 -7.71 -34.43
C PHE A 5 -41.45 -6.41 -34.79
N PHE A 6 -42.18 -5.33 -35.09
CA PHE A 6 -41.56 -4.05 -35.43
C PHE A 6 -41.05 -3.30 -34.17
N CYS A 7 -41.75 -3.43 -33.03
CA CYS A 7 -41.25 -2.90 -31.76
C CYS A 7 -40.05 -3.68 -31.20
N LEU A 8 -39.94 -4.99 -31.46
CA LEU A 8 -38.80 -5.79 -31.01
C LEU A 8 -37.53 -5.55 -31.85
N ALA A 9 -37.67 -5.11 -33.11
CA ALA A 9 -36.54 -4.78 -33.98
C ALA A 9 -35.96 -3.36 -33.74
N ILE A 10 -36.74 -2.45 -33.14
CA ILE A 10 -36.27 -1.10 -32.77
C ILE A 10 -35.63 -1.09 -31.36
N LEU A 11 -35.92 -2.09 -30.52
CA LEU A 11 -35.30 -2.26 -29.21
C LEU A 11 -33.89 -2.90 -29.25
N THR A 12 -33.48 -3.50 -30.38
CA THR A 12 -32.13 -4.07 -30.56
C THR A 12 -31.14 -3.11 -31.24
N SER A 13 -31.57 -1.91 -31.64
CA SER A 13 -30.72 -0.89 -32.30
C SER A 13 -30.28 0.26 -31.39
N PHE A 14 -30.61 0.22 -30.10
CA PHE A 14 -29.99 1.04 -29.05
C PHE A 14 -28.99 0.21 -28.23
N VAL A 15 -28.02 -0.43 -28.89
CA VAL A 15 -26.74 -0.66 -28.22
C VAL A 15 -26.08 0.71 -28.21
N GLY A 16 -26.29 1.44 -27.10
CA GLY A 16 -25.53 2.64 -26.83
C GLY A 16 -24.05 2.31 -27.05
N TYR A 17 -23.36 3.17 -27.79
CA TYR A 17 -21.91 3.16 -27.86
C TYR A 17 -21.39 3.30 -26.42
N SER A 18 -21.22 2.18 -25.72
CA SER A 18 -20.15 2.08 -24.75
C SER A 18 -18.91 2.21 -25.61
N GLN A 19 -18.31 3.40 -25.60
CA GLN A 19 -16.87 3.47 -25.79
C GLN A 19 -16.32 2.34 -24.91
N ALA A 20 -15.55 1.42 -25.48
CA ALA A 20 -14.76 0.53 -24.64
C ALA A 20 -14.08 1.48 -23.65
N PRO A 21 -14.28 1.30 -22.33
CA PRO A 21 -13.69 2.21 -21.38
C PRO A 21 -12.22 2.29 -21.77
N LEU A 22 -11.74 3.51 -22.05
CA LEU A 22 -10.31 3.77 -21.84
C LEU A 22 -10.06 3.11 -20.50
N LEU A 23 -9.19 2.10 -20.47
CA LEU A 23 -8.80 1.46 -19.22
C LEU A 23 -8.48 2.62 -18.28
N ASN A 24 -9.37 2.87 -17.30
CA ASN A 24 -9.01 3.61 -16.11
C ASN A 24 -8.13 2.61 -15.36
N ASP A 25 -6.94 2.34 -15.90
CA ASP A 25 -5.92 1.62 -15.18
C ASP A 25 -5.58 2.54 -14.01
N GLU A 26 -6.04 2.11 -12.85
CA GLU A 26 -5.82 2.73 -11.56
C GLU A 26 -4.34 3.10 -11.47
N ILE A 27 -4.03 4.37 -11.16
CA ILE A 27 -2.64 4.83 -11.06
C ILE A 27 -1.96 3.94 -10.02
N GLN A 28 -0.98 3.15 -10.46
CA GLN A 28 -0.21 2.34 -9.54
C GLN A 28 0.83 3.20 -8.85
N TYR A 29 0.78 3.21 -7.51
CA TYR A 29 1.69 3.98 -6.68
C TYR A 29 2.86 3.15 -6.18
N SER A 30 2.75 1.83 -6.16
CA SER A 30 3.81 0.87 -5.85
C SER A 30 4.07 -0.05 -7.05
N PRO A 31 5.26 -0.66 -7.16
CA PRO A 31 5.55 -1.63 -8.21
C PRO A 31 4.46 -2.70 -8.35
N ASP A 32 3.88 -2.85 -9.55
CA ASP A 32 2.77 -3.76 -9.85
C ASP A 32 1.55 -3.63 -8.91
N GLY A 33 1.37 -2.45 -8.29
CA GLY A 33 0.32 -2.11 -7.34
C GLY A 33 0.29 -2.97 -6.07
N LYS A 34 1.41 -3.61 -5.69
CA LYS A 34 1.43 -4.61 -4.60
C LYS A 34 1.03 -4.06 -3.24
N PHE A 35 1.17 -2.77 -3.04
CA PHE A 35 0.84 -2.10 -1.78
C PHE A 35 -0.09 -0.89 -1.94
N ASP A 36 -0.82 -0.82 -3.05
CA ASP A 36 -1.72 0.30 -3.31
C ASP A 36 -3.04 0.18 -2.55
N LYS A 37 -3.25 -0.95 -1.88
CA LYS A 37 -4.34 -1.18 -0.93
C LYS A 37 -3.80 -1.11 0.48
N VAL A 38 -4.42 -0.27 1.28
CA VAL A 38 -4.01 0.01 2.66
C VAL A 38 -5.23 -0.07 3.57
N PHE A 39 -5.01 -0.35 4.85
CA PHE A 39 -6.12 -0.62 5.76
C PHE A 39 -6.05 0.20 7.03
N ASP A 40 -7.21 0.46 7.64
CA ASP A 40 -7.28 0.88 9.05
C ASP A 40 -7.46 -0.32 9.99
N HIS A 41 -7.44 -0.08 11.31
CA HIS A 41 -7.58 -1.14 12.31
C HIS A 41 -9.01 -1.71 12.42
N TYR A 42 -9.99 -1.07 11.79
CA TYR A 42 -11.35 -1.61 11.66
C TYR A 42 -11.47 -2.59 10.48
N GLY A 43 -10.46 -2.65 9.60
CA GLY A 43 -10.44 -3.48 8.40
C GLY A 43 -11.00 -2.78 7.16
N ASN A 44 -11.22 -1.47 7.23
CA ASN A 44 -11.64 -0.72 6.05
C ASN A 44 -10.45 -0.59 5.09
N GLU A 45 -10.71 -0.86 3.81
CA GLU A 45 -9.74 -0.74 2.73
C GLU A 45 -9.78 0.68 2.13
N TYR A 46 -8.61 1.24 1.85
CA TYR A 46 -8.41 2.51 1.15
C TYR A 46 -7.44 2.29 -0.01
N SER A 47 -7.58 3.10 -1.06
CA SER A 47 -6.51 3.21 -2.06
C SER A 47 -5.35 4.05 -1.48
N LEU A 48 -4.14 3.81 -1.93
CA LEU A 48 -2.99 4.63 -1.53
C LEU A 48 -3.13 6.08 -2.03
N GLU A 49 -3.87 6.30 -3.12
CA GLU A 49 -4.25 7.63 -3.60
C GLU A 49 -5.06 8.42 -2.57
N ASP A 50 -5.96 7.75 -1.84
CA ASP A 50 -6.80 8.38 -0.83
C ASP A 50 -5.97 8.98 0.32
N LEU A 51 -4.78 8.43 0.56
CA LEU A 51 -3.87 8.85 1.60
C LEU A 51 -2.77 9.81 1.12
N LYS A 52 -2.73 10.13 -0.18
CA LYS A 52 -1.76 11.07 -0.73
C LYS A 52 -2.01 12.46 -0.14
N ILE A 53 -0.95 13.08 0.38
CA ILE A 53 -1.01 14.48 0.82
C ILE A 53 -1.00 15.36 -0.41
N ASP A 54 -2.17 15.87 -0.78
CA ASP A 54 -2.34 16.85 -1.85
C ASP A 54 -2.75 18.20 -1.25
N THR A 55 -1.79 19.12 -1.18
CA THR A 55 -2.02 20.51 -0.74
C THR A 55 -2.34 21.46 -1.90
N THR A 56 -2.42 20.95 -3.13
CA THR A 56 -2.56 21.73 -4.36
C THR A 56 -3.93 21.60 -5.02
N SER A 57 -4.64 20.50 -4.76
CA SER A 57 -5.98 20.28 -5.30
C SER A 57 -7.01 21.23 -4.69
N VAL A 58 -7.72 21.94 -5.56
CA VAL A 58 -8.86 22.80 -5.20
C VAL A 58 -10.05 21.97 -4.67
N LEU A 59 -10.09 20.67 -4.96
CA LEU A 59 -11.19 19.76 -4.59
C LEU A 59 -10.98 19.09 -3.21
N LYS A 60 -9.73 18.91 -2.77
CA LYS A 60 -9.39 18.42 -1.42
C LYS A 60 -8.69 19.55 -0.67
N LYS A 61 -9.45 20.52 -0.16
CA LYS A 61 -8.87 21.62 0.61
C LYS A 61 -8.42 21.09 1.97
N VAL A 62 -7.15 20.72 2.06
CA VAL A 62 -6.50 20.29 3.29
C VAL A 62 -5.40 21.29 3.62
N THR A 63 -5.43 21.82 4.85
CA THR A 63 -4.46 22.84 5.28
C THR A 63 -3.47 22.23 6.28
N PRO A 64 -2.15 22.27 6.02
CA PRO A 64 -1.15 21.92 7.02
C PRO A 64 -1.31 22.82 8.25
N PHE A 65 -1.44 22.20 9.42
CA PHE A 65 -1.64 22.94 10.65
C PHE A 65 -0.31 23.30 11.31
N THR A 66 0.10 24.54 11.15
CA THR A 66 1.41 25.04 11.61
C THR A 66 1.33 26.04 12.75
N THR A 67 0.13 26.35 13.25
CA THR A 67 -0.05 27.48 14.18
C THR A 67 0.25 27.13 15.65
N CYS A 68 0.66 25.91 15.95
CA CYS A 68 1.06 25.49 17.29
C CYS A 68 2.11 24.36 17.25
N ASN A 69 2.79 24.13 18.36
CA ASN A 69 3.80 23.08 18.48
C ASN A 69 3.12 21.74 18.80
N THR A 70 3.17 20.79 17.86
CA THR A 70 2.70 19.40 18.02
C THR A 70 3.87 18.40 18.09
N GLY A 71 5.09 18.90 18.33
CA GLY A 71 6.31 18.11 18.29
C GLY A 71 6.60 17.57 16.89
N TYR A 72 6.87 16.26 16.79
CA TYR A 72 7.13 15.59 15.52
C TYR A 72 5.85 15.14 14.78
N PHE A 73 4.65 15.37 15.34
CA PHE A 73 3.40 15.14 14.63
C PHE A 73 3.09 16.33 13.72
N LYS A 74 2.74 16.07 12.46
CA LYS A 74 2.22 17.08 11.53
C LYS A 74 0.74 16.81 11.28
N LEU A 75 -0.12 17.75 11.67
CA LEU A 75 -1.56 17.62 11.51
C LEU A 75 -2.01 18.32 10.23
N TYR A 76 -2.94 17.70 9.51
CA TYR A 76 -3.51 18.23 8.28
C TYR A 76 -5.02 18.28 8.42
N LEU A 77 -5.62 19.47 8.33
CA LEU A 77 -7.03 19.68 8.66
C LEU A 77 -7.86 19.70 7.38
N GLU A 78 -8.80 18.75 7.27
CA GLU A 78 -9.82 18.70 6.22
C GLU A 78 -10.93 19.72 6.50
N ASP A 79 -11.45 20.36 5.45
CA ASP A 79 -12.70 21.12 5.53
C ASP A 79 -13.87 20.19 5.97
N GLY A 80 -14.66 20.65 6.94
CA GLY A 80 -15.71 19.86 7.59
C GLY A 80 -15.25 19.06 8.82
N SER A 81 -13.95 19.06 9.17
CA SER A 81 -13.43 18.41 10.38
C SER A 81 -13.87 19.08 11.69
N GLY A 82 -14.31 20.35 11.64
CA GLY A 82 -14.59 21.15 12.82
C GLY A 82 -13.34 21.75 13.48
N PHE A 83 -12.19 21.70 12.82
CA PHE A 83 -10.92 22.30 13.23
C PHE A 83 -10.41 23.39 12.27
N GLU A 84 -11.19 23.81 11.29
CA GLU A 84 -10.80 24.67 10.16
C GLU A 84 -10.27 26.05 10.59
N VAL A 85 -9.29 26.55 9.83
CA VAL A 85 -8.80 27.93 9.94
C VAL A 85 -9.57 28.80 8.96
N PHE A 86 -10.20 29.87 9.46
CA PHE A 86 -10.92 30.83 8.62
C PHE A 86 -10.05 32.07 8.38
N ASP A 87 -9.89 32.47 7.12
CA ASP A 87 -9.01 33.57 6.67
C ASP A 87 -9.54 34.98 7.02
N ASN A 88 -10.71 35.05 7.63
CA ASN A 88 -11.42 36.29 7.89
C ASN A 88 -10.99 36.83 9.26
N ASN A 89 -10.30 37.98 9.28
CA ASN A 89 -9.91 38.74 10.49
C ASN A 89 -11.09 39.19 11.41
N THR A 90 -12.29 38.66 11.21
CA THR A 90 -13.45 38.85 12.08
C THR A 90 -13.73 37.52 12.81
N PRO A 91 -13.53 37.43 14.13
CA PRO A 91 -13.83 36.22 14.88
C PRO A 91 -15.32 35.87 14.79
N THR A 92 -15.67 34.88 13.99
CA THR A 92 -17.01 34.27 14.06
C THR A 92 -17.06 33.37 15.30
N ALA A 93 -18.25 33.17 15.89
CA ALA A 93 -18.42 32.25 17.01
C ALA A 93 -17.92 30.82 16.64
N ILE A 94 -18.12 30.41 15.38
CA ILE A 94 -17.62 29.14 14.84
C ILE A 94 -16.08 29.14 14.75
N GLY A 95 -15.48 30.22 14.26
CA GLY A 95 -14.02 30.33 14.19
C GLY A 95 -13.33 30.29 15.55
N GLN A 96 -13.94 30.90 16.57
CA GLN A 96 -13.48 30.79 17.96
C GLN A 96 -13.61 29.37 18.51
N LEU A 97 -14.73 28.70 18.23
CA LEU A 97 -14.94 27.29 18.61
C LEU A 97 -13.87 26.38 18.00
N HIS A 98 -13.58 26.54 16.71
CA HIS A 98 -12.57 25.74 16.02
C HIS A 98 -11.16 26.05 16.57
N ALA A 99 -10.88 27.30 16.93
CA ALA A 99 -9.63 27.67 17.60
C ALA A 99 -9.47 26.99 18.97
N GLN A 100 -10.53 26.88 19.77
CA GLN A 100 -10.51 26.17 21.05
C GLN A 100 -10.24 24.67 20.88
N ARG A 101 -10.94 24.03 19.94
CA ARG A 101 -10.71 22.62 19.58
C ARG A 101 -9.27 22.38 19.14
N ARG A 102 -8.75 23.24 18.27
CA ARG A 102 -7.35 23.18 17.82
C ARG A 102 -6.38 23.31 18.99
N ALA A 103 -6.61 24.22 19.94
CA ALA A 103 -5.75 24.34 21.11
C ALA A 103 -5.70 23.05 21.95
N VAL A 104 -6.82 22.34 22.10
CA VAL A 104 -6.85 21.02 22.75
C VAL A 104 -6.05 19.99 21.96
N LEU A 105 -6.26 19.92 20.63
CA LEU A 105 -5.54 18.99 19.76
C LEU A 105 -4.03 19.27 19.75
N CYS A 106 -3.63 20.54 19.75
CA CYS A 106 -2.24 20.97 19.90
C CYS A 106 -1.61 20.40 21.16
N GLN A 107 -2.26 20.63 22.31
CA GLN A 107 -1.75 20.18 23.60
C GLN A 107 -1.63 18.66 23.66
N LEU A 108 -2.65 17.94 23.16
CA LEU A 108 -2.65 16.49 23.10
C LEU A 108 -1.43 15.94 22.33
N PHE A 109 -1.22 16.41 21.10
CA PHE A 109 -0.10 15.93 20.29
C PHE A 109 1.26 16.41 20.81
N PHE A 110 1.32 17.60 21.42
CA PHE A 110 2.51 18.07 22.12
C PHE A 110 2.87 17.13 23.27
N ASP A 111 1.92 16.81 24.15
CA ASP A 111 2.15 15.93 25.31
C ASP A 111 2.53 14.51 24.86
N LEU A 112 1.91 13.99 23.81
CA LEU A 112 2.30 12.72 23.19
C LEU A 112 3.72 12.75 22.62
N SER A 113 4.12 13.85 21.99
CA SER A 113 5.48 14.00 21.44
C SER A 113 6.56 14.05 22.52
N GLN A 114 6.22 14.52 23.73
CA GLN A 114 7.12 14.48 24.89
C GLN A 114 7.11 13.12 25.56
N PHE A 115 5.98 12.42 25.50
CA PHE A 115 5.81 11.10 26.10
C PHE A 115 6.52 10.00 25.31
N ILE A 116 6.42 9.98 23.98
CA ILE A 116 7.05 8.96 23.13
C ILE A 116 8.27 9.57 22.44
N THR A 117 9.44 8.98 22.67
CA THR A 117 10.69 9.44 22.06
C THR A 117 10.91 8.73 20.72
N PRO A 118 10.83 9.43 19.57
CA PRO A 118 11.11 8.84 18.27
C PRO A 118 12.61 8.63 18.10
N VAL A 119 12.98 7.74 17.19
CA VAL A 119 14.39 7.55 16.79
C VAL A 119 14.94 8.79 16.11
N ASN A 120 14.16 9.40 15.21
CA ASN A 120 14.50 10.65 14.56
C ASN A 120 13.31 11.63 14.62
N PRO A 121 13.34 12.65 15.49
CA PRO A 121 12.26 13.64 15.60
C PRO A 121 12.14 14.56 14.37
N SER A 122 13.12 14.53 13.44
CA SER A 122 13.07 15.31 12.19
C SER A 122 12.16 14.67 11.14
N THR A 123 11.85 13.38 11.29
CA THR A 123 10.93 12.66 10.41
C THR A 123 9.52 12.79 10.98
N PRO A 124 8.64 13.56 10.33
CA PRO A 124 7.34 13.86 10.90
C PRO A 124 6.37 12.67 10.79
N VAL A 125 5.48 12.55 11.76
CA VAL A 125 4.31 11.67 11.66
C VAL A 125 3.13 12.48 11.10
N ASN A 126 2.77 12.24 9.84
CA ASN A 126 1.66 12.93 9.18
C ASN A 126 0.30 12.34 9.61
N ILE A 127 -0.55 13.15 10.24
CA ILE A 127 -1.88 12.77 10.70
C ILE A 127 -2.94 13.57 9.93
N TYR A 128 -3.88 12.86 9.33
CA TYR A 128 -5.02 13.45 8.66
C TYR A 128 -6.18 13.65 9.62
N VAL A 129 -6.52 14.91 9.91
CA VAL A 129 -7.70 15.28 10.73
C VAL A 129 -8.89 15.48 9.80
N ARG A 130 -9.75 14.47 9.77
CA ARG A 130 -10.81 14.34 8.76
C ARG A 130 -12.16 14.85 9.21
N SER A 131 -13.00 15.13 8.21
CA SER A 131 -14.43 15.29 8.40
C SER A 131 -15.05 13.95 8.81
N PHE A 132 -15.77 13.96 9.93
CA PHE A 132 -16.50 12.78 10.39
C PHE A 132 -17.67 12.42 9.45
N VAL A 133 -18.25 13.41 8.77
CA VAL A 133 -19.44 13.25 7.91
C VAL A 133 -19.04 12.89 6.48
N ASN A 134 -17.94 13.44 5.96
CA ASN A 134 -17.48 13.20 4.58
C ASN A 134 -16.39 12.12 4.52
N ASN A 135 -16.46 11.13 5.42
CA ASN A 135 -15.45 10.11 5.51
C ASN A 135 -15.53 9.14 4.32
N LEU A 136 -14.39 8.75 3.76
CA LEU A 136 -14.31 7.81 2.62
C LEU A 136 -14.94 6.46 2.95
N VAL A 137 -14.80 6.04 4.21
CA VAL A 137 -15.46 4.87 4.76
C VAL A 137 -16.28 5.29 5.96
N SER A 138 -17.49 4.74 6.10
CA SER A 138 -18.39 5.12 7.20
C SER A 138 -17.73 4.78 8.54
N PRO A 139 -17.62 5.75 9.48
CA PRO A 139 -17.13 5.46 10.81
C PRO A 139 -18.05 4.43 11.51
N PRO A 140 -17.54 3.69 12.52
CA PRO A 140 -18.38 2.80 13.31
C PRO A 140 -19.61 3.53 13.87
N SER A 141 -20.76 2.86 13.87
CA SER A 141 -22.01 3.49 14.32
C SER A 141 -21.96 3.83 15.81
N GLY A 142 -22.40 5.04 16.18
CA GLY A 142 -22.55 5.45 17.59
C GLY A 142 -21.28 5.96 18.26
N VAL A 143 -20.18 6.15 17.53
CA VAL A 143 -18.93 6.68 18.10
C VAL A 143 -18.87 8.22 18.09
N GLY A 144 -18.25 8.79 19.12
CA GLY A 144 -18.01 10.23 19.23
C GLY A 144 -16.74 10.69 18.51
N ALA A 145 -15.78 9.79 18.30
CA ALA A 145 -14.58 10.00 17.51
C ALA A 145 -14.06 8.64 17.03
N TYR A 146 -13.10 8.65 16.11
CA TYR A 146 -12.31 7.46 15.79
C TYR A 146 -10.92 7.88 15.31
N SER A 147 -9.92 7.01 15.47
CA SER A 147 -8.59 7.22 14.89
C SER A 147 -7.94 5.90 14.52
N SER A 148 -7.18 5.87 13.43
CA SER A 148 -6.39 4.71 13.05
C SER A 148 -5.06 5.11 12.44
N SER A 149 -4.04 4.28 12.65
CA SER A 149 -2.88 4.25 11.78
C SER A 149 -3.16 3.39 10.56
N VAL A 150 -2.34 3.56 9.52
CA VAL A 150 -2.44 2.86 8.25
C VAL A 150 -1.61 1.57 8.31
N TYR A 151 -2.19 0.47 7.85
CA TYR A 151 -1.52 -0.82 7.73
C TYR A 151 -1.15 -1.08 6.27
N LEU A 152 0.15 -1.30 6.04
CA LEU A 152 0.77 -1.49 4.73
C LEU A 152 1.18 -2.95 4.57
N ALA A 153 0.38 -3.73 3.84
CA ALA A 153 0.69 -5.14 3.56
C ALA A 153 0.33 -5.48 2.12
N PRO A 154 1.10 -6.35 1.47
CA PRO A 154 0.72 -6.84 0.17
C PRO A 154 -0.29 -7.98 0.30
N GLY A 155 -1.17 -8.13 -0.68
CA GLY A 155 -2.19 -9.18 -0.67
C GLY A 155 -1.60 -10.56 -0.91
N ILE A 156 -1.56 -11.42 0.10
CA ILE A 156 -0.98 -12.76 0.00
C ILE A 156 -2.02 -13.85 0.19
N THR A 157 -1.80 -14.99 -0.44
CA THR A 157 -2.71 -16.13 -0.29
C THR A 157 -2.62 -16.73 1.12
N THR A 158 -3.73 -17.27 1.64
CA THR A 158 -3.79 -17.94 2.94
C THR A 158 -2.75 -19.06 3.10
N ASN A 159 -2.38 -19.73 2.00
CA ASN A 159 -1.37 -20.79 1.97
C ASN A 159 0.08 -20.28 2.14
N GLN A 160 0.38 -19.07 1.66
CA GLN A 160 1.65 -18.40 1.94
C GLN A 160 1.71 -17.93 3.40
N GLY A 161 0.52 -17.64 3.97
CA GLY A 161 0.26 -17.31 5.36
C GLY A 161 0.81 -15.93 5.74
N GLY A 162 -0.07 -15.09 6.29
CA GLY A 162 0.21 -13.71 6.66
C GLY A 162 1.15 -13.63 7.83
N GLY A 163 0.75 -12.94 8.90
CA GLY A 163 1.66 -12.76 10.01
C GLY A 163 1.29 -11.61 10.92
N ILE A 164 2.29 -11.06 11.57
CA ILE A 164 2.18 -9.88 12.41
C ILE A 164 2.57 -8.66 11.59
N ILE A 165 1.68 -7.67 11.53
CA ILE A 165 1.89 -6.40 10.85
C ILE A 165 1.95 -5.25 11.85
N ASP A 166 2.86 -4.33 11.59
CA ASP A 166 3.01 -3.07 12.30
C ASP A 166 2.51 -1.90 11.45
N ASN A 167 1.91 -0.91 12.09
CA ASN A 167 1.29 0.20 11.39
C ASN A 167 2.29 1.33 11.04
N ALA A 168 1.91 2.21 10.13
CA ALA A 168 2.77 3.27 9.59
C ALA A 168 3.30 4.25 10.66
N ILE A 169 2.47 4.64 11.64
CA ILE A 169 2.92 5.47 12.78
C ILE A 169 4.01 4.76 13.59
N TRP A 170 3.80 3.49 13.93
CA TRP A 170 4.80 2.69 14.67
C TRP A 170 6.12 2.61 13.91
N GLN A 171 6.06 2.32 12.60
CA GLN A 171 7.24 2.23 11.75
C GLN A 171 7.97 3.58 11.68
N THR A 172 7.25 4.68 11.52
CA THR A 172 7.83 6.04 11.45
C THR A 172 8.56 6.40 12.74
N ILE A 173 7.90 6.22 13.90
CA ILE A 173 8.45 6.60 15.20
C ILE A 173 9.67 5.74 15.56
N ASN A 174 9.59 4.43 15.33
CA ASN A 174 10.61 3.48 15.77
C ASN A 174 11.76 3.28 14.78
N SER A 175 11.63 3.67 13.50
CA SER A 175 12.76 3.71 12.55
C SER A 175 13.34 5.11 12.38
N GLY A 176 12.53 6.15 12.56
CA GLY A 176 12.89 7.50 12.15
C GLY A 176 12.88 7.70 10.63
N ILE A 177 12.27 6.79 9.87
CA ILE A 177 12.15 6.81 8.40
C ILE A 177 10.67 6.72 8.04
N ASP A 178 10.25 7.45 6.99
CA ASP A 178 8.89 7.38 6.46
C ASP A 178 8.63 5.98 5.86
N PRO A 179 7.57 5.25 6.26
CA PRO A 179 7.30 3.89 5.80
C PRO A 179 6.99 3.77 4.29
N PHE A 180 6.72 4.90 3.63
CA PHE A 180 6.55 4.98 2.18
C PHE A 180 7.87 5.23 1.43
N THR A 181 8.99 5.30 2.14
CA THR A 181 10.35 5.28 1.56
C THR A 181 10.60 3.94 0.88
N ASN A 182 11.20 3.95 -0.32
CA ASN A 182 11.49 2.76 -1.14
C ASN A 182 10.25 1.88 -1.43
N PHE A 183 9.06 2.47 -1.31
CA PHE A 183 7.78 1.77 -1.42
C PHE A 183 7.05 2.07 -2.73
N SER A 184 7.19 3.31 -3.25
CA SER A 184 6.41 3.82 -4.36
C SER A 184 7.15 3.82 -5.71
N SER A 185 6.44 3.47 -6.78
CA SER A 185 6.90 3.53 -8.17
C SER A 185 5.72 3.78 -9.13
N PRO A 186 5.79 4.79 -10.01
CA PRO A 186 6.68 5.93 -9.92
C PRO A 186 6.24 6.81 -8.73
N VAL A 187 7.18 7.31 -7.94
CA VAL A 187 6.93 8.47 -7.07
C VAL A 187 6.24 9.51 -7.93
N ASN A 188 5.05 9.98 -7.52
CA ASN A 188 4.28 10.98 -8.23
C ASN A 188 5.20 12.09 -8.79
N SER A 189 4.98 12.41 -10.05
CA SER A 189 5.63 13.40 -10.93
C SER A 189 5.53 14.87 -10.47
N LEU A 190 5.52 15.15 -9.17
CA LEU A 190 5.44 16.50 -8.63
C LEU A 190 6.81 17.08 -8.27
N ASN A 191 7.85 16.86 -9.08
CA ASN A 191 9.14 17.61 -9.08
C ASN A 191 9.77 17.94 -7.71
N SER A 192 9.45 17.16 -6.69
CA SER A 192 9.77 17.41 -5.30
C SER A 192 10.00 16.04 -4.68
N ALA A 193 11.04 15.91 -3.86
CA ALA A 193 11.41 14.70 -3.15
C ALA A 193 10.34 14.25 -2.10
N SER A 194 9.05 14.44 -2.34
CA SER A 194 7.99 14.45 -1.32
C SER A 194 6.59 14.22 -1.91
N ALA A 195 6.31 13.02 -2.44
CA ALA A 195 4.94 12.52 -2.31
C ALA A 195 4.82 11.98 -0.89
N SER A 196 4.38 12.83 0.05
CA SER A 196 4.11 12.39 1.42
C SER A 196 2.72 11.77 1.48
N PHE A 197 2.57 10.68 2.22
CA PHE A 197 1.28 10.07 2.53
C PHE A 197 0.95 10.27 4.01
N TYR A 198 -0.32 10.18 4.35
CA TYR A 198 -0.75 10.17 5.75
C TYR A 198 -0.37 8.83 6.40
N HIS A 199 0.17 8.89 7.62
CA HIS A 199 0.49 7.70 8.43
C HIS A 199 -0.71 7.26 9.27
N GLY A 200 -1.62 8.18 9.59
CA GLY A 200 -2.84 7.91 10.33
C GLY A 200 -3.92 8.96 10.11
N ILE A 201 -5.12 8.63 10.56
CA ILE A 201 -6.35 9.41 10.40
C ILE A 201 -6.99 9.55 11.77
N ILE A 202 -7.54 10.73 12.07
CA ILE A 202 -8.40 10.98 13.23
C ILE A 202 -9.60 11.83 12.81
N ALA A 203 -10.79 11.54 13.37
CA ALA A 203 -11.99 12.33 13.13
C ALA A 203 -12.87 12.41 14.39
N PHE A 204 -13.62 13.50 14.52
CA PHE A 204 -14.48 13.78 15.67
C PHE A 204 -15.90 14.13 15.23
N ASN A 205 -16.90 13.56 15.89
CA ASN A 205 -18.30 13.80 15.61
C ASN A 205 -18.83 15.02 16.38
N PHE A 206 -18.77 16.18 15.72
CA PHE A 206 -19.31 17.43 16.27
C PHE A 206 -20.77 17.72 15.84
N SER A 207 -21.55 16.72 15.41
CA SER A 207 -22.96 16.90 15.02
C SER A 207 -23.80 17.53 16.14
N ASN A 208 -23.47 17.24 17.40
CA ASN A 208 -23.96 17.97 18.57
C ASN A 208 -22.77 18.61 19.31
N PRO A 209 -22.38 19.85 18.97
CA PRO A 209 -21.19 20.47 19.59
C PRO A 209 -21.38 20.81 21.07
N ALA A 210 -22.63 20.87 21.56
CA ALA A 210 -22.95 21.27 22.94
C ALA A 210 -22.58 20.23 24.00
N ILE A 211 -22.36 18.96 23.60
CA ILE A 211 -21.95 17.90 24.52
C ILE A 211 -20.44 17.84 24.72
N TRP A 212 -19.65 18.62 23.95
CA TRP A 212 -18.19 18.57 23.98
C TRP A 212 -17.62 19.68 24.88
N HIS A 213 -16.76 19.27 25.82
CA HIS A 213 -15.82 20.14 26.51
C HIS A 213 -14.55 20.30 25.66
N GLN A 214 -14.34 21.52 25.17
CA GLN A 214 -13.42 21.81 24.05
C GLN A 214 -12.23 22.66 24.48
N ASN A 215 -11.92 22.69 25.78
CA ASN A 215 -10.79 23.44 26.31
C ASN A 215 -10.02 22.64 27.37
N LEU A 216 -8.88 23.16 27.81
CA LEU A 216 -7.97 22.48 28.73
C LEU A 216 -8.32 22.67 30.22
N THR A 217 -9.43 23.34 30.56
CA THR A 217 -9.88 23.43 31.96
C THR A 217 -10.52 22.12 32.43
N VAL A 218 -10.86 22.02 33.71
CA VAL A 218 -11.55 20.85 34.28
C VAL A 218 -12.86 20.60 33.53
N CYS A 219 -13.03 19.38 33.01
CA CYS A 219 -14.25 19.02 32.28
C CYS A 219 -15.45 19.01 33.22
N PRO A 220 -16.53 19.75 32.89
CA PRO A 220 -17.81 19.59 33.57
C PRO A 220 -18.31 18.16 33.48
N SER A 221 -19.04 17.75 34.51
CA SER A 221 -19.54 16.38 34.64
C SER A 221 -20.38 15.95 33.44
N ASN A 222 -21.20 16.85 32.89
CA ASN A 222 -22.17 16.57 31.84
C ASN A 222 -21.61 16.67 30.41
N LEU A 223 -20.30 16.86 30.25
CA LEU A 223 -19.66 17.03 28.95
C LEU A 223 -18.62 15.94 28.67
N ILE A 224 -18.39 15.74 27.39
CA ILE A 224 -17.37 14.88 26.81
C ILE A 224 -16.05 15.65 26.73
N ASP A 225 -15.00 15.16 27.38
CA ASP A 225 -13.69 15.80 27.28
C ASP A 225 -13.02 15.49 25.93
N LEU A 226 -12.84 16.53 25.11
CA LEU A 226 -12.21 16.40 23.79
C LEU A 226 -10.76 15.88 23.90
N TYR A 227 -10.02 16.28 24.94
CA TYR A 227 -8.66 15.82 25.15
C TYR A 227 -8.61 14.32 25.43
N SER A 228 -9.38 13.84 26.44
CA SER A 228 -9.42 12.41 26.78
C SER A 228 -9.90 11.55 25.63
N THR A 229 -10.88 12.04 24.88
CA THR A 229 -11.33 11.39 23.65
C THR A 229 -10.19 11.28 22.65
N GLY A 230 -9.56 12.41 22.29
CA GLY A 230 -8.48 12.39 21.31
C GLY A 230 -7.31 11.50 21.75
N LEU A 231 -6.99 11.48 23.05
CA LEU A 231 -5.97 10.61 23.63
C LEU A 231 -6.34 9.12 23.51
N HIS A 232 -7.59 8.77 23.79
CA HIS A 232 -8.09 7.41 23.58
C HIS A 232 -7.94 7.00 22.12
N GLU A 233 -8.48 7.79 21.20
CA GLU A 233 -8.46 7.44 19.78
C GLU A 233 -7.04 7.32 19.22
N ILE A 234 -6.17 8.31 19.47
CA ILE A 234 -4.81 8.27 18.94
C ILE A 234 -3.98 7.12 19.54
N THR A 235 -4.36 6.61 20.72
CA THR A 235 -3.72 5.43 21.31
C THR A 235 -4.05 4.14 20.56
N HIS A 236 -5.26 4.01 19.99
CA HIS A 236 -5.52 2.95 18.99
C HIS A 236 -4.58 3.08 17.78
N SER A 237 -4.34 4.31 17.31
CA SER A 237 -3.43 4.55 16.18
C SER A 237 -1.96 4.24 16.51
N LEU A 238 -1.57 4.35 17.78
CA LEU A 238 -0.27 3.87 18.24
C LEU A 238 -0.16 2.33 18.24
N GLY A 239 -1.25 1.60 18.01
CA GLY A 239 -1.25 0.14 17.89
C GLY A 239 -1.84 -0.58 19.10
N PHE A 240 -2.46 0.13 20.05
CA PHE A 240 -3.34 -0.49 21.05
C PHE A 240 -4.67 -0.87 20.38
N ALA A 241 -4.64 -1.82 19.47
CA ALA A 241 -5.79 -2.24 18.69
C ALA A 241 -5.61 -3.67 18.19
N SER A 242 -6.65 -4.48 18.33
CA SER A 242 -6.68 -5.85 17.81
C SER A 242 -7.15 -5.87 16.36
N LEU A 243 -6.46 -6.65 15.53
CA LEU A 243 -6.87 -6.98 14.17
C LEU A 243 -7.59 -8.35 14.09
N ILE A 244 -7.95 -8.94 15.22
CA ILE A 244 -8.78 -10.15 15.27
C ILE A 244 -10.25 -9.75 15.15
N ASN A 245 -10.99 -10.41 14.26
CA ASN A 245 -12.43 -10.24 14.11
C ASN A 245 -13.24 -11.28 14.92
N ALA A 246 -14.57 -11.20 14.87
CA ALA A 246 -15.47 -12.09 15.62
C ALA A 246 -15.29 -13.59 15.32
N SER A 247 -14.75 -13.95 14.14
CA SER A 247 -14.48 -15.34 13.76
C SER A 247 -13.04 -15.78 14.03
N GLY A 248 -12.24 -14.96 14.74
CA GLY A 248 -10.83 -15.22 14.99
C GLY A 248 -9.92 -14.92 13.79
N LEU A 249 -10.47 -14.54 12.64
CA LEU A 249 -9.72 -14.21 11.43
C LEU A 249 -9.23 -12.76 11.46
N SER A 250 -8.36 -12.40 10.52
CA SER A 250 -7.92 -11.00 10.36
C SER A 250 -9.08 -10.09 9.95
N LYS A 251 -9.16 -8.90 10.53
CA LYS A 251 -10.03 -7.80 10.10
C LYS A 251 -9.69 -7.30 8.69
N LEU A 252 -8.46 -7.49 8.22
CA LEU A 252 -8.02 -7.04 6.89
C LEU A 252 -8.49 -7.96 5.75
N GLY A 253 -9.12 -9.10 6.09
CA GLY A 253 -9.71 -10.03 5.13
C GLY A 253 -8.82 -11.22 4.76
N ALA A 254 -9.40 -12.16 4.00
CA ALA A 254 -8.76 -13.45 3.71
C ALA A 254 -7.48 -13.34 2.84
N SER A 255 -7.42 -12.34 1.96
CA SER A 255 -6.23 -12.04 1.15
C SER A 255 -5.17 -11.24 1.90
N TYR A 256 -5.47 -10.82 3.13
CA TYR A 256 -4.55 -10.09 4.00
C TYR A 256 -4.59 -10.71 5.41
N PRO A 257 -4.16 -11.97 5.58
CA PRO A 257 -4.28 -12.69 6.86
C PRO A 257 -3.24 -12.22 7.89
N TYR A 258 -3.25 -10.92 8.20
CA TYR A 258 -2.34 -10.25 9.11
C TYR A 258 -3.04 -9.84 10.42
N PHE A 259 -2.32 -9.98 11.53
CA PHE A 259 -2.75 -9.57 12.86
C PHE A 259 -1.80 -8.49 13.40
N SER A 260 -2.23 -7.74 14.40
CA SER A 260 -1.37 -6.71 15.00
C SER A 260 -0.30 -7.31 15.91
N ARG A 261 0.76 -6.55 16.18
CA ARG A 261 1.71 -6.90 17.26
C ARG A 261 1.03 -7.01 18.62
N TYR A 262 0.02 -6.18 18.88
CA TYR A 262 -0.79 -6.23 20.09
C TYR A 262 -1.46 -7.60 20.30
N ASP A 263 -1.95 -8.21 19.22
CA ASP A 263 -2.61 -9.52 19.27
C ASP A 263 -1.71 -10.66 19.77
N THR A 264 -0.38 -10.51 19.64
CA THR A 264 0.59 -11.50 20.13
C THR A 264 0.64 -11.62 21.66
N PHE A 265 0.13 -10.60 22.36
CA PHE A 265 0.04 -10.56 23.81
C PHE A 265 -1.32 -11.04 24.35
N LEU A 266 -2.30 -11.28 23.48
CA LEU A 266 -3.64 -11.67 23.92
C LEU A 266 -3.71 -13.15 24.26
N LYS A 267 -4.15 -13.44 25.48
CA LYS A 267 -4.31 -14.81 26.01
C LYS A 267 -5.61 -14.94 26.78
N THR A 268 -6.12 -16.15 26.89
CA THR A 268 -7.12 -16.47 27.92
C THR A 268 -6.48 -16.29 29.30
N SER A 269 -7.30 -16.13 30.33
CA SER A 269 -6.85 -16.01 31.72
C SER A 269 -6.13 -17.27 32.22
N ASN A 270 -6.38 -18.41 31.58
CA ASN A 270 -5.64 -19.67 31.77
C ASN A 270 -4.30 -19.74 31.02
N GLY A 271 -3.89 -18.68 30.33
CA GLY A 271 -2.58 -18.58 29.68
C GLY A 271 -2.51 -19.17 28.27
N ILE A 272 -3.65 -19.48 27.62
CA ILE A 272 -3.68 -19.96 26.24
C ILE A 272 -3.64 -18.76 25.29
N ASN A 273 -2.63 -18.67 24.41
CA ASN A 273 -2.54 -17.59 23.43
C ASN A 273 -3.73 -17.62 22.45
N LEU A 274 -4.26 -16.45 22.12
CA LEU A 274 -5.29 -16.32 21.09
C LEU A 274 -4.75 -16.64 19.70
N LEU A 275 -3.50 -16.25 19.42
CA LEU A 275 -2.83 -16.59 18.18
C LEU A 275 -1.74 -17.63 18.41
N THR A 276 -1.55 -18.51 17.42
CA THR A 276 -0.43 -19.44 17.36
C THR A 276 0.30 -19.29 16.04
N ASN A 277 1.61 -19.54 16.06
CA ASN A 277 2.45 -19.51 14.89
C ASN A 277 2.61 -20.92 14.31
N THR A 278 2.23 -21.11 13.05
CA THR A 278 2.36 -22.39 12.34
C THR A 278 3.54 -22.43 11.35
N GLY A 279 4.35 -21.36 11.31
CA GLY A 279 5.54 -21.23 10.50
C GLY A 279 6.74 -22.02 11.04
N SER A 280 7.52 -22.58 10.12
CA SER A 280 8.68 -23.43 10.42
C SER A 280 9.88 -22.70 10.99
N CYS A 281 9.93 -21.37 10.90
CA CYS A 281 11.09 -20.58 11.31
C CYS A 281 10.83 -19.67 12.53
N GLY A 282 9.71 -19.88 13.25
CA GLY A 282 9.39 -19.16 14.49
C GLY A 282 9.30 -17.62 14.34
N SER A 283 9.13 -17.11 13.13
CA SER A 283 9.17 -15.68 12.79
C SER A 283 7.87 -14.95 13.07
N LEU A 284 7.66 -13.79 12.44
CA LEU A 284 6.40 -13.08 12.44
C LEU A 284 5.39 -13.60 11.41
N TYR A 285 5.65 -14.73 10.74
CA TYR A 285 4.79 -15.24 9.66
C TYR A 285 3.79 -16.29 10.16
N LYS A 286 2.73 -16.51 9.36
CA LYS A 286 1.79 -17.63 9.52
C LYS A 286 1.16 -17.72 10.91
N TYR A 287 0.87 -16.57 11.50
CA TYR A 287 -0.01 -16.50 12.66
C TYR A 287 -1.43 -16.83 12.24
N ILE A 288 -2.11 -17.62 13.06
CA ILE A 288 -3.52 -17.98 12.91
C ILE A 288 -4.19 -17.95 14.28
N PHE A 289 -5.52 -17.88 14.30
CA PHE A 289 -6.27 -18.13 15.52
C PHE A 289 -5.94 -19.51 16.07
N ASN A 290 -5.73 -19.61 17.38
CA ASN A 290 -5.29 -20.84 18.01
C ASN A 290 -6.38 -21.92 17.85
N PRO A 291 -6.10 -23.04 17.16
CA PRO A 291 -7.09 -24.09 16.90
C PRO A 291 -7.51 -24.85 18.17
N GLN A 292 -6.84 -24.63 19.30
CA GLN A 292 -7.26 -25.16 20.60
C GLN A 292 -8.43 -24.36 21.21
N LEU A 293 -8.73 -23.17 20.68
CA LEU A 293 -9.78 -22.29 21.17
C LEU A 293 -10.99 -22.30 20.24
N ASN A 294 -12.18 -22.23 20.83
CA ASN A 294 -13.40 -21.90 20.10
C ASN A 294 -13.57 -20.37 20.07
N THR A 295 -14.05 -19.81 18.96
CA THR A 295 -14.27 -18.35 18.81
C THR A 295 -15.24 -17.77 19.83
N THR A 296 -16.04 -18.59 20.52
CA THR A 296 -16.87 -18.14 21.66
C THR A 296 -16.07 -17.49 22.80
N VAL A 297 -14.76 -17.75 22.91
CA VAL A 297 -13.89 -17.05 23.88
C VAL A 297 -13.76 -15.54 23.59
N LEU A 298 -14.05 -15.12 22.35
CA LEU A 298 -14.04 -13.71 21.94
C LEU A 298 -15.32 -12.97 22.34
N SER A 299 -16.34 -13.70 22.82
CA SER A 299 -17.65 -13.17 23.21
C SER A 299 -18.05 -13.65 24.60
N THR A 300 -17.14 -13.48 25.57
CA THR A 300 -17.41 -13.82 26.98
C THR A 300 -18.11 -12.65 27.68
N ASN A 301 -18.73 -12.90 28.84
CA ASN A 301 -19.27 -11.79 29.64
C ASN A 301 -18.10 -11.08 30.35
N GLY A 302 -17.56 -10.02 29.74
CA GLY A 302 -16.40 -9.27 30.20
C GLY A 302 -16.50 -8.72 31.63
N THR A 303 -17.71 -8.64 32.19
CA THR A 303 -17.93 -8.21 33.58
C THR A 303 -17.59 -9.29 34.62
N ASN A 304 -17.43 -10.57 34.22
CA ASN A 304 -17.00 -11.64 35.12
C ASN A 304 -15.47 -11.78 35.12
N CYS A 305 -14.81 -10.99 35.95
CA CYS A 305 -13.35 -10.94 36.07
C CYS A 305 -12.68 -12.24 36.57
N THR A 306 -13.48 -13.21 37.01
CA THR A 306 -13.00 -14.53 37.46
C THR A 306 -13.11 -15.61 36.39
N ASP A 307 -13.69 -15.30 35.23
CA ASP A 307 -13.84 -16.27 34.14
C ASP A 307 -12.45 -16.69 33.59
N PRO A 308 -12.10 -17.99 33.64
CA PRO A 308 -10.83 -18.49 33.13
C PRO A 308 -10.64 -18.29 31.60
N ASN A 309 -11.74 -18.12 30.86
CA ASN A 309 -11.73 -17.87 29.43
C ASN A 309 -11.71 -16.39 29.07
N LEU A 310 -11.82 -15.48 30.06
CA LEU A 310 -11.72 -14.06 29.82
C LEU A 310 -10.36 -13.74 29.20
N ILE A 311 -10.36 -12.89 28.18
CA ILE A 311 -9.13 -12.52 27.50
C ILE A 311 -8.39 -11.47 28.33
N GLN A 312 -7.07 -11.53 28.30
CA GLN A 312 -6.19 -10.55 28.89
C GLN A 312 -5.03 -10.24 27.96
N PHE A 313 -4.56 -8.99 28.03
CA PHE A 313 -3.24 -8.63 27.55
C PHE A 313 -2.21 -9.16 28.56
N ALA A 314 -1.26 -9.96 28.09
CA ALA A 314 -0.26 -10.65 28.90
C ALA A 314 1.16 -10.34 28.43
N GLY A 315 1.56 -9.07 28.59
CA GLY A 315 2.92 -8.57 28.36
C GLY A 315 3.64 -8.29 29.68
N SER A 316 4.29 -7.13 29.78
CA SER A 316 4.84 -6.61 31.05
C SER A 316 3.76 -6.25 32.07
N VAL A 317 2.51 -6.13 31.62
CA VAL A 317 1.30 -6.10 32.44
C VAL A 317 0.35 -7.22 32.07
N ASN A 318 -0.43 -7.67 33.06
CA ASN A 318 -1.49 -8.64 32.89
C ASN A 318 -2.83 -7.95 33.20
N LYS A 319 -3.58 -7.57 32.16
CA LYS A 319 -4.84 -6.82 32.31
C LYS A 319 -5.94 -7.43 31.46
N LYS A 320 -7.12 -7.60 32.06
CA LYS A 320 -8.30 -8.12 31.36
C LYS A 320 -8.67 -7.14 30.27
N VAL A 321 -8.95 -7.67 29.09
CA VAL A 321 -9.45 -6.87 27.97
C VAL A 321 -10.96 -6.99 27.91
N TYR A 322 -11.60 -5.93 27.43
CA TYR A 322 -13.01 -5.93 27.19
C TYR A 322 -13.39 -6.99 26.15
N THR A 323 -14.34 -7.83 26.53
CA THR A 323 -15.02 -8.77 25.64
C THR A 323 -16.49 -8.74 26.03
N SER A 324 -17.34 -8.38 25.09
CA SER A 324 -18.79 -8.32 25.29
C SER A 324 -19.43 -9.68 25.02
N THR A 325 -20.64 -9.92 25.55
CA THR A 325 -21.41 -11.15 25.28
C THR A 325 -21.72 -11.35 23.79
N THR A 326 -21.63 -10.28 23.00
CA THR A 326 -21.63 -10.30 21.54
C THR A 326 -20.43 -9.50 21.09
N PHE A 327 -19.52 -10.10 20.32
CA PHE A 327 -18.29 -9.44 19.86
C PHE A 327 -18.62 -8.07 19.24
N ASP A 328 -18.04 -7.02 19.82
CA ASP A 328 -18.14 -5.65 19.34
C ASP A 328 -16.94 -5.35 18.46
N PRO A 329 -17.08 -5.20 17.12
CA PRO A 329 -15.96 -4.99 16.22
C PRO A 329 -15.10 -3.76 16.53
N GLY A 330 -15.70 -2.72 17.14
CA GLY A 330 -15.02 -1.49 17.50
C GLY A 330 -14.30 -1.55 18.84
N SER A 331 -14.78 -2.39 19.77
CA SER A 331 -14.30 -2.37 21.16
C SER A 331 -13.67 -3.66 21.66
N SER A 332 -14.14 -4.82 21.20
CA SER A 332 -13.66 -6.11 21.69
C SER A 332 -12.16 -6.28 21.46
N LEU A 333 -11.47 -6.78 22.48
CA LEU A 333 -10.03 -7.03 22.54
C LEU A 333 -9.13 -5.78 22.53
N SER A 334 -9.66 -4.59 22.21
CA SER A 334 -8.85 -3.38 22.02
C SER A 334 -8.91 -2.41 23.21
N HIS A 335 -9.58 -2.81 24.29
CA HIS A 335 -9.78 -2.01 25.50
C HIS A 335 -9.48 -2.84 26.74
N PHE A 336 -9.08 -2.19 27.82
CA PHE A 336 -9.02 -2.77 29.16
C PHE A 336 -10.37 -2.67 29.87
N GLU A 337 -10.65 -3.68 30.69
CA GLU A 337 -11.86 -3.75 31.50
C GLU A 337 -11.60 -3.15 32.89
N ASP A 338 -12.20 -1.98 33.15
CA ASP A 338 -12.05 -1.23 34.40
C ASP A 338 -12.63 -2.00 35.60
N LEU A 339 -13.73 -2.75 35.40
CA LEU A 339 -14.34 -3.56 36.47
C LEU A 339 -13.41 -4.67 36.98
N CYS A 340 -12.44 -5.07 36.16
CA CYS A 340 -11.45 -6.10 36.48
C CYS A 340 -10.15 -5.54 37.02
N HIS A 341 -10.10 -4.23 37.30
CA HIS A 341 -8.98 -3.63 37.98
C HIS A 341 -8.86 -4.15 39.44
N PRO A 342 -7.65 -4.40 39.98
CA PRO A 342 -7.48 -4.89 41.36
C PRO A 342 -8.12 -4.00 42.44
N ASN A 343 -8.03 -2.68 42.26
CA ASN A 343 -8.84 -1.71 42.99
C ASN A 343 -10.19 -1.53 42.29
N TYR A 344 -11.26 -1.39 43.06
CA TYR A 344 -12.59 -1.15 42.51
C TYR A 344 -12.66 0.21 41.80
N TYR A 345 -12.98 0.16 40.51
CA TYR A 345 -13.35 1.32 39.71
C TYR A 345 -14.69 1.04 39.01
N PRO A 346 -15.61 2.01 38.95
CA PRO A 346 -16.76 1.92 38.06
C PRO A 346 -16.31 1.66 36.62
N ASN A 347 -17.13 0.98 35.82
CA ASN A 347 -16.77 0.76 34.43
C ASN A 347 -16.52 2.10 33.73
N ASN A 348 -15.50 2.13 32.87
CA ASN A 348 -15.08 3.28 32.09
C ASN A 348 -14.55 4.49 32.88
N SER A 349 -14.11 4.34 34.13
CA SER A 349 -13.62 5.44 34.96
C SER A 349 -12.09 5.50 35.16
N TYR A 350 -11.32 4.46 34.83
CA TYR A 350 -9.88 4.40 35.14
C TYR A 350 -8.98 4.46 33.90
N TYR A 351 -9.02 3.44 33.03
CA TYR A 351 -8.15 3.37 31.86
C TYR A 351 -8.57 4.35 30.77
N VAL A 352 -7.62 5.02 30.11
CA VAL A 352 -7.95 5.81 28.91
C VAL A 352 -8.60 4.90 27.86
N MET A 353 -8.03 3.71 27.66
CA MET A 353 -8.43 2.64 26.75
C MET A 353 -9.50 1.73 27.38
N SER A 354 -10.55 2.29 27.99
CA SER A 354 -11.73 1.52 28.43
C SER A 354 -12.81 1.44 27.33
N ASP A 355 -13.69 0.43 27.35
CA ASP A 355 -14.61 0.04 26.25
C ASP A 355 -15.76 1.00 25.95
N GLY A 356 -16.03 1.93 26.86
CA GLY A 356 -17.07 2.93 26.73
C GLY A 356 -16.51 4.32 26.91
N ASN A 357 -16.72 5.13 25.88
CA ASN A 357 -16.76 6.56 25.98
C ASN A 357 -18.24 6.98 25.89
N TYR A 358 -18.71 7.79 26.84
CA TYR A 358 -19.97 8.56 26.77
C TYR A 358 -21.28 7.88 27.18
N ASN A 359 -21.34 7.32 28.39
CA ASN A 359 -22.64 7.27 29.04
C ASN A 359 -22.98 8.65 29.63
N THR A 360 -23.83 9.41 28.95
CA THR A 360 -24.37 10.71 29.42
C THR A 360 -25.13 10.62 30.75
N SER A 361 -25.44 9.41 31.23
CA SER A 361 -26.05 9.18 32.55
C SER A 361 -25.06 9.02 33.70
N LEU A 362 -23.74 8.99 33.43
CA LEU A 362 -22.68 9.00 34.45
C LEU A 362 -21.76 10.19 34.24
N SER A 363 -22.31 11.38 34.53
CA SER A 363 -21.63 12.67 34.42
C SER A 363 -20.69 12.91 35.62
N GLY A 364 -19.39 13.20 35.44
CA GLY A 364 -18.48 13.54 36.56
C GLY A 364 -16.98 13.72 36.27
N GLN A 365 -16.26 14.28 37.25
CA GLN A 365 -14.80 14.49 37.34
C GLN A 365 -13.95 13.21 37.12
N PHE A 366 -14.59 12.04 37.10
CA PHE A 366 -13.99 10.71 36.92
C PHE A 366 -13.67 10.34 35.45
N TYR A 367 -14.07 11.15 34.47
CA TYR A 367 -13.89 10.83 33.04
C TYR A 367 -12.86 11.71 32.30
N SER A 368 -12.22 12.69 32.96
CA SER A 368 -11.08 13.43 32.39
C SER A 368 -9.78 12.63 32.52
N LYS A 369 -9.61 11.64 31.65
CA LYS A 369 -8.42 10.80 31.55
C LYS A 369 -7.41 11.44 30.57
N ARG A 370 -6.68 12.46 31.01
CA ARG A 370 -5.78 13.25 30.15
C ARG A 370 -4.32 12.78 30.12
N TYR A 371 -4.10 11.55 30.57
CA TYR A 371 -2.81 10.87 30.50
C TYR A 371 -3.06 9.36 30.55
N LEU A 372 -2.21 8.60 29.88
CA LEU A 372 -2.27 7.13 29.90
C LEU A 372 -1.92 6.62 31.30
N LYS A 373 -2.60 5.60 31.80
CA LYS A 373 -2.23 4.96 33.07
C LYS A 373 -0.92 4.19 32.92
N GLU A 374 -0.30 3.86 34.05
CA GLU A 374 0.99 3.15 34.07
C GLU A 374 0.93 1.84 33.29
N GLU A 375 -0.22 1.16 33.30
CA GLU A 375 -0.37 -0.10 32.59
C GLU A 375 -0.52 0.08 31.08
N GLU A 376 -1.16 1.16 30.64
CA GLU A 376 -1.27 1.54 29.22
C GLU A 376 0.07 2.01 28.68
N ARG A 377 0.85 2.74 29.50
CA ARG A 377 2.25 3.07 29.20
C ARG A 377 3.07 1.79 28.95
N LYS A 378 2.93 0.80 29.82
CA LYS A 378 3.61 -0.50 29.70
C LYS A 378 3.20 -1.27 28.44
N VAL A 379 1.93 -1.19 28.03
CA VAL A 379 1.51 -1.75 26.72
C VAL A 379 2.30 -1.10 25.59
N LEU A 380 2.42 0.23 25.54
CA LEU A 380 3.22 0.89 24.49
C LEU A 380 4.70 0.46 24.53
N CYS A 381 5.25 0.22 25.72
CA CYS A 381 6.60 -0.36 25.86
C CYS A 381 6.68 -1.77 25.25
N ASP A 382 5.70 -2.63 25.53
CA ASP A 382 5.61 -3.99 25.00
C ASP A 382 5.40 -4.01 23.48
N LEU A 383 4.72 -3.00 22.94
CA LEU A 383 4.60 -2.76 21.50
C LEU A 383 5.90 -2.24 20.88
N GLY A 384 6.89 -1.84 21.68
CA GLY A 384 8.23 -1.49 21.21
C GLY A 384 8.55 0.01 21.25
N TYR A 385 7.63 0.87 21.69
CA TYR A 385 7.92 2.31 21.82
C TYR A 385 8.89 2.60 22.97
N LYS A 386 9.72 3.63 22.76
CA LYS A 386 10.50 4.25 23.83
C LYS A 386 9.66 5.31 24.53
N VAL A 387 9.21 5.01 25.75
CA VAL A 387 8.21 5.83 26.45
C VAL A 387 8.77 6.44 27.73
N SER A 388 8.58 7.76 27.87
CA SER A 388 8.99 8.60 28.99
C SER A 388 8.32 8.23 30.31
N ASN A 389 8.89 8.69 31.41
CA ASN A 389 8.28 8.68 32.74
C ASN A 389 7.46 9.95 33.03
N PHE A 390 7.15 10.75 32.01
CA PHE A 390 6.23 11.89 32.07
C PHE A 390 5.28 11.90 30.88
N PHE A 391 3.99 12.13 31.12
CA PHE A 391 3.00 12.44 30.09
C PHE A 391 2.58 13.91 30.22
N GLY A 392 3.07 14.77 29.33
CA GLY A 392 2.97 16.22 29.52
C GLY A 392 3.60 16.64 30.86
N SER A 393 2.82 17.26 31.74
CA SER A 393 3.25 17.62 33.09
C SER A 393 3.03 16.53 34.15
N TYR A 394 2.42 15.39 33.81
CA TYR A 394 2.11 14.33 34.76
C TYR A 394 3.30 13.37 34.94
N PRO A 395 3.87 13.22 36.14
CA PRO A 395 4.94 12.26 36.41
C PRO A 395 4.39 10.84 36.67
N TYR A 396 5.10 9.82 36.20
CA TYR A 396 4.91 8.43 36.63
C TYR A 396 5.91 8.11 37.75
N PRO A 397 5.52 8.24 39.03
CA PRO A 397 6.45 8.08 40.15
C PRO A 397 7.02 6.66 40.22
N ASN A 398 8.30 6.55 40.54
CA ASN A 398 9.04 5.28 40.66
C ASN A 398 9.11 4.46 39.38
N THR A 399 8.95 5.08 38.21
CA THR A 399 9.12 4.43 36.92
C THR A 399 10.30 5.04 36.16
N THR A 400 11.00 4.19 35.42
CA THR A 400 12.01 4.60 34.46
C THR A 400 11.43 4.63 33.04
N GLN A 401 12.10 5.37 32.17
CA GLN A 401 11.85 5.30 30.74
C GLN A 401 12.05 3.86 30.26
N CYS A 402 11.07 3.31 29.54
CA CYS A 402 11.26 2.02 28.89
C CYS A 402 11.97 2.23 27.55
N GLY A 403 12.96 1.37 27.25
CA GLY A 403 13.82 1.51 26.07
C GLY A 403 13.12 1.18 24.75
N GLY A 404 11.98 0.48 24.80
CA GLY A 404 11.35 -0.11 23.62
C GLY A 404 12.17 -1.25 23.02
N ASN A 405 11.61 -1.92 22.01
CA ASN A 405 12.32 -2.88 21.17
C ASN A 405 12.44 -2.29 19.78
N GLN A 406 13.54 -1.56 19.55
CA GLN A 406 13.66 -0.65 18.41
C GLN A 406 14.30 -1.31 17.19
N ILE A 407 14.05 -2.59 16.93
CA ILE A 407 14.46 -3.17 15.66
C ILE A 407 13.35 -2.89 14.68
N VAL A 408 13.65 -2.21 13.59
CA VAL A 408 12.65 -1.85 12.58
C VAL A 408 13.27 -2.06 11.22
N GLY A 409 12.58 -2.78 10.35
CA GLY A 409 13.01 -2.92 8.98
C GLY A 409 12.33 -1.92 8.06
N VAL A 410 13.09 -1.51 7.05
CA VAL A 410 12.69 -0.53 6.03
C VAL A 410 12.76 -1.20 4.68
N ASN A 411 11.74 -0.99 3.85
CA ASN A 411 11.69 -1.63 2.54
C ASN A 411 12.91 -1.28 1.68
N ASP A 412 13.34 -2.24 0.88
CA ASP A 412 14.60 -2.20 0.12
C ASP A 412 14.36 -2.67 -1.33
N GLY A 413 15.41 -2.67 -2.15
CA GLY A 413 15.37 -3.07 -3.55
C GLY A 413 15.01 -1.94 -4.51
N ILE A 414 14.66 -0.76 -4.00
CA ILE A 414 14.45 0.48 -4.77
C ILE A 414 15.35 1.56 -4.18
N ILE A 415 16.04 2.28 -5.06
CA ILE A 415 16.87 3.44 -4.70
C ILE A 415 16.33 4.65 -5.42
N VAL A 416 16.21 5.77 -4.69
CA VAL A 416 15.87 7.09 -5.24
C VAL A 416 17.09 8.00 -5.17
N ASN A 417 17.70 8.30 -6.32
CA ASN A 417 18.86 9.19 -6.44
C ASN A 417 18.51 10.43 -7.25
N SER A 418 18.43 11.60 -6.62
CA SER A 418 18.06 12.86 -7.31
C SER A 418 16.73 12.78 -8.08
N GLY A 419 15.74 12.07 -7.53
CA GLY A 419 14.44 11.84 -8.17
C GLY A 419 14.42 10.65 -9.15
N ILE A 420 15.58 10.02 -9.42
CA ILE A 420 15.69 8.85 -10.28
C ILE A 420 15.42 7.58 -9.47
N ILE A 421 14.42 6.79 -9.88
CA ILE A 421 14.05 5.54 -9.23
C ILE A 421 14.65 4.36 -9.99
N THR A 422 15.43 3.53 -9.30
CA THR A 422 16.04 2.32 -9.88
C THR A 422 15.86 1.12 -8.96
N TYR A 423 15.70 -0.07 -9.55
CA TYR A 423 15.81 -1.32 -8.80
C TYR A 423 17.28 -1.62 -8.49
N GLN A 424 17.58 -1.92 -7.24
CA GLN A 424 18.92 -2.34 -6.83
C GLN A 424 19.23 -3.79 -7.24
N ASN A 425 18.20 -4.64 -7.23
CA ASN A 425 18.31 -6.07 -7.52
C ASN A 425 17.62 -6.37 -8.86
N VAL A 426 18.40 -6.43 -9.94
CA VAL A 426 17.93 -6.76 -11.29
C VAL A 426 18.58 -8.06 -11.75
N TYR A 427 17.78 -9.09 -12.00
CA TYR A 427 18.27 -10.43 -12.33
C TYR A 427 17.62 -10.99 -13.59
N ILE A 428 18.33 -11.90 -14.26
CA ILE A 428 17.80 -12.61 -15.43
C ILE A 428 17.11 -13.89 -14.97
N MET A 429 15.93 -14.17 -15.53
CA MET A 429 15.18 -15.39 -15.22
C MET A 429 15.96 -16.65 -15.61
N GLY A 430 15.84 -17.70 -14.80
CA GLY A 430 16.50 -18.98 -15.07
C GLY A 430 18.02 -18.95 -14.91
N THR A 431 18.63 -17.81 -14.55
CA THR A 431 20.01 -17.83 -14.05
C THR A 431 20.08 -18.52 -12.69
N GLY A 432 21.25 -19.05 -12.36
CA GLY A 432 21.51 -19.64 -11.05
C GLY A 432 21.30 -18.65 -9.90
N ALA A 433 21.45 -19.15 -8.67
CA ALA A 433 21.22 -18.38 -7.47
C ALA A 433 22.06 -17.08 -7.42
N GLN A 434 21.40 -15.99 -7.04
CA GLN A 434 21.93 -14.65 -6.92
C GLN A 434 22.01 -14.25 -5.44
N VAL A 435 22.97 -13.40 -5.11
CA VAL A 435 23.17 -12.91 -3.73
C VAL A 435 22.64 -11.50 -3.61
N ILE A 436 21.66 -11.31 -2.72
CA ILE A 436 21.18 -10.00 -2.28
C ILE A 436 21.90 -9.66 -0.98
N SER A 437 22.45 -8.45 -0.90
CA SER A 437 23.26 -7.96 0.23
C SER A 437 22.97 -6.48 0.50
N ASN A 438 23.48 -5.94 1.62
CA ASN A 438 23.34 -4.53 2.03
C ASN A 438 21.90 -4.06 2.35
N PHE A 439 20.90 -4.92 2.22
CA PHE A 439 19.50 -4.59 2.53
C PHE A 439 19.24 -4.32 4.03
N LEU A 440 20.19 -4.63 4.92
CA LEU A 440 20.09 -4.30 6.34
C LEU A 440 20.62 -2.89 6.67
N THR A 441 21.09 -2.13 5.68
CA THR A 441 21.77 -0.84 5.93
C THR A 441 20.80 0.30 6.25
N ASN A 442 19.57 0.23 5.75
CA ASN A 442 18.48 1.16 6.04
C ASN A 442 17.59 0.69 7.21
N ASP A 443 17.72 -0.57 7.63
CA ASP A 443 17.06 -1.10 8.82
C ASP A 443 17.63 -0.46 10.09
N PHE A 444 16.77 -0.18 11.05
CA PHE A 444 17.15 0.43 12.32
C PHE A 444 17.41 -0.61 13.40
N ASN A 445 18.54 -0.45 14.10
CA ASN A 445 18.86 -1.14 15.35
C ASN A 445 19.74 -0.20 16.19
N PRO A 446 19.47 0.00 17.49
CA PRO A 446 20.31 0.80 18.38
C PRO A 446 21.78 0.35 18.43
N ASN A 447 22.05 -0.92 18.14
CA ASN A 447 23.37 -1.47 17.94
C ASN A 447 23.47 -2.13 16.55
N PRO A 448 23.78 -1.37 15.49
CA PRO A 448 23.77 -1.87 14.11
C PRO A 448 24.69 -3.08 13.88
N SER A 449 25.75 -3.23 14.67
CA SER A 449 26.68 -4.36 14.56
C SER A 449 26.08 -5.72 14.94
N THR A 450 24.94 -5.73 15.64
CA THR A 450 24.22 -6.96 16.02
C THR A 450 23.07 -7.29 15.08
N LEU A 451 22.82 -6.43 14.08
CA LEU A 451 21.71 -6.59 13.17
C LEU A 451 21.95 -7.77 12.23
N THR A 452 20.96 -8.64 12.19
CA THR A 452 20.86 -9.79 11.31
C THR A 452 19.40 -9.92 10.87
N PHE A 453 19.04 -11.01 10.22
CA PHE A 453 17.67 -11.25 9.79
C PHE A 453 17.33 -12.74 9.85
N GLU A 454 16.05 -13.02 9.64
CA GLU A 454 15.55 -14.38 9.48
C GLU A 454 14.43 -14.47 8.44
N CYS A 455 14.22 -15.70 7.99
CA CYS A 455 13.08 -16.10 7.17
C CYS A 455 12.88 -15.26 5.90
N PRO A 456 13.89 -15.12 5.03
CA PRO A 456 13.65 -14.61 3.69
C PRO A 456 12.69 -15.56 2.97
N GLN A 457 11.64 -15.00 2.36
CA GLN A 457 10.65 -15.77 1.61
C GLN A 457 10.14 -14.94 0.44
N SER A 458 10.16 -15.53 -0.76
CA SER A 458 9.43 -14.96 -1.90
C SER A 458 7.92 -15.07 -1.66
N VAL A 459 7.25 -13.93 -1.63
CA VAL A 459 5.78 -13.82 -1.48
C VAL A 459 5.07 -13.44 -2.77
N PHE A 460 5.79 -12.85 -3.72
CA PHE A 460 5.33 -12.66 -5.09
C PHE A 460 6.39 -13.08 -6.08
N GLY A 461 5.92 -13.63 -7.20
CA GLY A 461 6.77 -14.27 -8.19
C GLY A 461 6.90 -15.77 -7.97
N LEU A 462 7.68 -16.40 -8.84
CA LEU A 462 7.94 -17.85 -8.80
C LEU A 462 9.35 -18.17 -8.30
N GLY A 463 10.17 -17.16 -7.98
CA GLY A 463 11.50 -17.36 -7.41
C GLY A 463 11.47 -17.91 -5.99
N SER A 464 12.62 -18.38 -5.51
CA SER A 464 12.81 -18.83 -4.12
C SER A 464 13.85 -17.98 -3.41
N ALA A 465 13.67 -17.78 -2.11
CA ALA A 465 14.61 -17.03 -1.27
C ALA A 465 14.98 -17.87 -0.05
N SER A 466 16.26 -17.88 0.32
CA SER A 466 16.77 -18.52 1.53
C SER A 466 17.89 -17.69 2.14
N GLN A 467 18.16 -17.92 3.42
CA GLN A 467 19.23 -17.22 4.11
C GLN A 467 20.57 -17.84 3.73
N LEU A 468 21.50 -17.04 3.19
CA LEU A 468 22.86 -17.48 2.91
C LEU A 468 23.74 -17.36 4.17
N ASN A 469 23.63 -16.23 4.87
CA ASN A 469 24.31 -15.96 6.14
C ASN A 469 23.59 -14.82 6.89
N ALA A 470 24.24 -14.20 7.88
CA ALA A 470 23.63 -13.19 8.74
C ALA A 470 23.24 -11.88 8.05
N ASN A 471 23.75 -11.57 6.85
CA ASN A 471 23.49 -10.32 6.12
C ASN A 471 23.27 -10.50 4.60
N GLN A 472 23.11 -11.74 4.13
CA GLN A 472 22.92 -12.05 2.71
C GLN A 472 21.79 -13.05 2.49
N ILE A 473 20.96 -12.76 1.50
CA ILE A 473 19.90 -13.65 1.00
C ILE A 473 20.38 -14.30 -0.29
N LEU A 474 20.20 -15.61 -0.39
CA LEU A 474 20.32 -16.35 -1.64
C LEU A 474 18.95 -16.37 -2.31
N TYR A 475 18.84 -15.71 -3.46
CA TYR A 475 17.60 -15.66 -4.25
C TYR A 475 17.80 -16.40 -5.58
N THR A 476 16.90 -17.31 -5.92
CA THR A 476 16.95 -18.08 -7.17
C THR A 476 15.74 -17.74 -8.04
N PRO A 477 15.92 -16.97 -9.14
CA PRO A 477 14.85 -16.68 -10.09
C PRO A 477 14.32 -17.96 -10.73
N SER A 478 12.99 -18.13 -10.81
CA SER A 478 12.44 -19.26 -11.55
C SER A 478 12.53 -19.03 -13.06
N ALA A 479 12.94 -20.06 -13.80
CA ALA A 479 12.89 -20.08 -15.26
C ALA A 479 11.45 -20.02 -15.82
N SER A 480 10.45 -20.36 -14.99
CA SER A 480 9.02 -20.30 -15.36
C SER A 480 8.34 -18.96 -15.05
N SER A 481 9.07 -17.98 -14.49
CA SER A 481 8.50 -16.64 -14.25
C SER A 481 8.20 -15.91 -15.57
N ASN A 482 7.28 -14.93 -15.53
CA ASN A 482 6.93 -14.07 -16.67
C ASN A 482 7.72 -12.74 -16.67
N GLY A 483 8.76 -12.64 -15.84
CA GLY A 483 9.52 -11.43 -15.55
C GLY A 483 8.68 -10.40 -14.79
N GLY A 484 9.27 -9.23 -14.47
CA GLY A 484 8.62 -8.20 -13.66
C GLY A 484 9.05 -8.27 -12.20
N VAL A 485 8.19 -7.81 -11.29
CA VAL A 485 8.56 -7.62 -9.89
C VAL A 485 8.30 -8.88 -9.07
N ASP A 486 9.37 -9.43 -8.51
CA ASP A 486 9.32 -10.38 -7.41
C ASP A 486 9.44 -9.60 -6.09
N LEU A 487 8.77 -10.10 -5.04
CA LEU A 487 8.79 -9.49 -3.71
C LEU A 487 9.23 -10.51 -2.67
N ILE A 488 10.33 -10.21 -1.99
CA ILE A 488 10.86 -11.03 -0.91
C ILE A 488 10.50 -10.36 0.41
N ARG A 489 9.97 -11.11 1.37
CA ARG A 489 9.82 -10.63 2.76
C ARG A 489 10.90 -11.22 3.66
N TYR A 490 11.33 -10.47 4.67
CA TYR A 490 12.23 -10.92 5.75
C TYR A 490 11.83 -10.25 7.08
N VAL A 491 12.44 -10.70 8.19
CA VAL A 491 12.30 -10.05 9.50
C VAL A 491 13.70 -9.68 10.02
N PRO A 492 14.02 -8.40 10.22
CA PRO A 492 15.25 -8.00 10.88
C PRO A 492 15.20 -8.37 12.36
N LYS A 493 16.37 -8.74 12.90
CA LYS A 493 16.51 -9.11 14.31
C LYS A 493 17.90 -8.80 14.83
N ASP A 494 18.06 -8.79 16.15
CA ASP A 494 19.38 -8.72 16.79
C ASP A 494 19.86 -10.11 17.19
N LEU A 495 21.10 -10.17 17.71
CA LEU A 495 21.70 -11.39 18.24
C LEU A 495 20.98 -11.94 19.50
N ASN A 496 20.15 -11.14 20.18
CA ASN A 496 19.35 -11.58 21.33
C ASN A 496 18.01 -12.20 20.91
N GLY A 497 17.68 -12.17 19.61
CA GLY A 497 16.44 -12.68 19.08
C GLY A 497 15.27 -11.68 19.14
N ASN A 498 15.52 -10.42 19.48
CA ASN A 498 14.54 -9.35 19.34
C ASN A 498 14.21 -9.15 17.86
N LYS A 499 12.94 -8.96 17.51
CA LYS A 499 12.47 -8.93 16.11
C LYS A 499 11.78 -7.62 15.79
N GLY A 500 12.10 -7.07 14.62
CA GLY A 500 11.40 -5.93 14.05
C GLY A 500 10.11 -6.32 13.34
N ASN A 501 9.68 -5.52 12.38
CA ASN A 501 8.50 -5.77 11.53
C ASN A 501 8.83 -6.68 10.34
N ILE A 502 7.79 -7.24 9.71
CA ILE A 502 7.93 -7.82 8.37
C ILE A 502 8.34 -6.71 7.40
N THR A 503 9.41 -6.95 6.63
CA THR A 503 10.03 -5.98 5.73
C THR A 503 10.25 -6.61 4.36
N TYR A 504 10.27 -5.80 3.30
CA TYR A 504 10.23 -6.28 1.93
C TYR A 504 11.40 -5.79 1.09
N ILE A 505 11.83 -6.63 0.15
CA ILE A 505 12.84 -6.32 -0.87
C ILE A 505 12.22 -6.54 -2.24
N TYR A 506 12.25 -5.50 -3.06
CA TYR A 506 11.88 -5.60 -4.47
C TYR A 506 13.03 -6.20 -5.30
N VAL A 507 12.67 -7.15 -6.16
CA VAL A 507 13.58 -7.74 -7.14
C VAL A 507 12.95 -7.65 -8.51
N TYR A 508 13.67 -7.09 -9.49
CA TYR A 508 13.17 -7.01 -10.86
C TYR A 508 13.77 -8.13 -11.72
N LEU A 509 12.90 -8.94 -12.31
CA LEU A 509 13.26 -10.06 -13.16
C LEU A 509 13.13 -9.72 -14.64
N ILE A 510 14.24 -9.85 -15.36
CA ILE A 510 14.33 -9.71 -16.81
C ILE A 510 14.27 -11.10 -17.45
N LYS A 511 13.50 -11.25 -18.53
CA LYS A 511 13.46 -12.52 -19.28
C LYS A 511 14.80 -12.84 -19.93
N ASP A 512 15.21 -14.11 -19.92
CA ASP A 512 16.45 -14.53 -20.56
C ASP A 512 16.50 -14.17 -22.06
N GLY A 513 17.68 -13.73 -22.50
CA GLY A 513 17.91 -13.14 -23.82
C GLY A 513 17.31 -11.75 -24.04
N CYS A 514 16.92 -11.06 -22.96
CA CYS A 514 16.47 -9.66 -22.97
C CYS A 514 17.44 -8.65 -22.39
N THR A 515 18.69 -9.04 -22.19
CA THR A 515 19.77 -8.11 -21.82
C THR A 515 20.03 -7.13 -22.97
N PRO A 516 19.87 -5.80 -22.77
CA PRO A 516 20.10 -4.83 -23.84
C PRO A 516 21.57 -4.86 -24.31
N SER A 517 21.79 -4.58 -25.59
CA SER A 517 23.15 -4.38 -26.12
C SER A 517 23.79 -3.15 -25.46
N ALA A 518 25.12 -3.04 -25.52
CA ALA A 518 25.94 -2.07 -24.78
C ALA A 518 25.63 -0.56 -24.99
N CYS A 519 24.61 -0.21 -25.77
CA CYS A 519 24.08 1.15 -25.89
C CYS A 519 22.80 1.21 -25.04
N SER A 520 22.66 2.23 -24.19
CA SER A 520 21.64 2.53 -23.15
C SER A 520 20.14 2.39 -23.51
N ASN A 521 19.75 1.37 -24.27
CA ASN A 521 18.43 1.13 -24.80
C ASN A 521 17.56 0.44 -23.74
N MET A 522 16.47 1.10 -23.37
CA MET A 522 15.51 0.58 -22.38
C MET A 522 14.61 -0.53 -22.94
N VAL A 523 14.51 -0.64 -24.26
CA VAL A 523 13.76 -1.68 -24.97
C VAL A 523 14.75 -2.67 -25.60
N ASN A 524 14.50 -3.97 -25.43
CA ASN A 524 15.27 -4.98 -26.14
C ASN A 524 14.61 -5.32 -27.50
N ASN A 525 15.38 -5.28 -28.60
CA ASN A 525 14.89 -5.65 -29.93
C ASN A 525 14.45 -7.14 -30.03
N GLY A 526 14.82 -7.99 -29.07
CA GLY A 526 14.48 -9.41 -29.09
C GLY A 526 15.24 -10.19 -30.16
N ASP A 527 14.68 -11.34 -30.56
CA ASP A 527 15.27 -12.23 -31.57
C ASP A 527 14.39 -12.43 -32.82
N PHE A 528 13.28 -11.69 -32.96
CA PHE A 528 12.40 -11.88 -34.12
C PHE A 528 13.11 -11.52 -35.44
N GLU A 529 14.00 -10.52 -35.45
CA GLU A 529 14.71 -10.07 -36.67
C GLU A 529 15.66 -11.15 -37.23
N SER A 530 16.12 -12.08 -36.37
CA SER A 530 17.03 -13.18 -36.67
C SER A 530 16.35 -14.56 -36.60
N SER A 531 15.02 -14.59 -36.50
CA SER A 531 14.23 -15.83 -36.39
C SER A 531 14.32 -16.70 -37.66
N SER A 532 13.67 -17.87 -37.65
CA SER A 532 13.51 -18.72 -38.82
C SER A 532 12.06 -19.17 -38.98
N GLY A 533 11.57 -19.19 -40.21
CA GLY A 533 10.20 -19.56 -40.55
C GLY A 533 9.20 -18.40 -40.54
N CYS A 534 7.95 -18.69 -40.91
CA CYS A 534 6.86 -17.72 -40.98
C CYS A 534 5.56 -18.38 -40.54
N TYR A 535 4.90 -17.79 -39.55
CA TYR A 535 3.73 -18.36 -38.90
C TYR A 535 3.02 -17.29 -38.08
N ASN A 536 1.75 -17.58 -37.80
CA ASN A 536 1.01 -16.90 -36.76
C ASN A 536 1.51 -17.38 -35.38
N LEU A 537 1.82 -16.45 -34.48
CA LEU A 537 2.45 -16.78 -33.19
C LEU A 537 1.52 -17.40 -32.15
N ASN A 538 0.27 -17.72 -32.50
CA ASN A 538 -0.65 -18.43 -31.62
C ASN A 538 -0.11 -19.80 -31.14
N ASN A 539 0.85 -20.40 -31.87
CA ASN A 539 1.37 -21.75 -31.62
C ASN A 539 2.81 -21.84 -31.10
N GLY A 540 3.25 -20.88 -30.27
CA GLY A 540 4.27 -21.20 -29.25
C GLY A 540 5.72 -20.80 -29.52
N SER A 541 5.99 -19.67 -30.17
CA SER A 541 7.33 -19.07 -30.13
C SER A 541 7.25 -17.55 -30.05
N ALA A 542 6.91 -17.02 -28.87
CA ALA A 542 7.15 -15.62 -28.59
C ALA A 542 8.64 -15.34 -28.84
N SER A 543 8.94 -14.34 -29.66
CA SER A 543 10.31 -13.84 -29.78
C SER A 543 10.78 -13.41 -28.40
N LYS A 544 12.04 -13.64 -28.08
CA LYS A 544 12.64 -13.14 -26.84
C LYS A 544 12.26 -11.65 -26.70
N CYS A 545 11.81 -11.27 -25.51
CA CYS A 545 11.47 -9.89 -25.10
C CYS A 545 10.16 -9.29 -25.61
N TRP A 546 9.67 -9.74 -26.76
CA TRP A 546 8.39 -9.27 -27.31
C TRP A 546 7.33 -10.37 -27.25
N THR A 547 6.25 -10.09 -26.52
CA THR A 547 5.12 -11.00 -26.35
C THR A 547 3.85 -10.42 -26.97
N ASN A 548 2.92 -11.28 -27.36
CA ASN A 548 1.59 -10.82 -27.79
C ASN A 548 0.88 -10.19 -26.58
N PHE A 549 0.45 -8.94 -26.73
CA PHE A 549 -0.40 -8.23 -25.78
C PHE A 549 -1.88 -8.51 -26.06
N ARG A 550 -2.27 -8.46 -27.34
CA ARG A 550 -3.63 -8.78 -27.78
C ARG A 550 -3.60 -9.43 -29.15
N GLY A 551 -4.47 -10.42 -29.34
CA GLY A 551 -4.49 -11.19 -30.58
C GLY A 551 -3.15 -11.90 -30.80
N SER A 552 -2.78 -12.07 -32.06
CA SER A 552 -1.68 -12.93 -32.44
C SER A 552 -0.77 -12.26 -33.45
N SER A 553 0.24 -11.54 -32.99
CA SER A 553 1.17 -10.94 -33.95
C SER A 553 1.75 -12.02 -34.87
N ASP A 554 1.96 -11.64 -36.12
CA ASP A 554 2.40 -12.56 -37.17
C ASP A 554 3.88 -12.32 -37.47
N LEU A 555 4.62 -13.38 -37.81
CA LEU A 555 6.01 -13.26 -38.25
C LEU A 555 6.09 -13.28 -39.77
N PHE A 556 6.46 -12.14 -40.35
CA PHE A 556 6.65 -11.95 -41.78
C PHE A 556 8.13 -12.05 -42.16
N SER A 557 8.43 -12.49 -43.38
CA SER A 557 9.80 -12.55 -43.91
C SER A 557 9.97 -11.70 -45.18
N LEU A 558 11.18 -11.18 -45.37
CA LEU A 558 11.61 -10.57 -46.63
C LEU A 558 12.01 -11.64 -47.66
N LEU A 559 11.89 -11.28 -48.95
CA LEU A 559 12.50 -12.00 -50.08
C LEU A 559 12.06 -13.46 -50.25
N GLY A 560 10.80 -13.79 -49.96
CA GLY A 560 10.30 -15.16 -50.21
C GLY A 560 10.78 -16.20 -49.18
N GLY A 561 11.23 -15.76 -48.00
CA GLY A 561 11.66 -16.64 -46.91
C GLY A 561 10.57 -17.60 -46.40
N CYS A 562 9.30 -17.34 -46.70
CA CYS A 562 8.15 -18.18 -46.33
C CYS A 562 7.74 -19.08 -47.50
N THR A 563 8.47 -20.17 -47.74
CA THR A 563 8.25 -21.08 -48.89
C THR A 563 6.94 -21.90 -48.79
N GLY A 564 6.44 -22.16 -47.58
CA GLY A 564 5.18 -22.87 -47.33
C GLY A 564 3.97 -21.98 -46.99
N HIS A 565 4.20 -20.68 -46.76
CA HIS A 565 3.17 -19.74 -46.33
C HIS A 565 3.35 -18.39 -47.04
N PRO A 566 3.03 -18.33 -48.35
CA PRO A 566 3.34 -17.17 -49.19
C PRO A 566 2.67 -15.87 -48.72
N ASN A 567 1.56 -15.96 -47.98
CA ASN A 567 0.85 -14.82 -47.40
C ASN A 567 1.67 -14.05 -46.35
N TYR A 568 2.73 -14.65 -45.80
CA TYR A 568 3.62 -14.03 -44.82
C TYR A 568 4.91 -13.48 -45.46
N ASN A 569 5.04 -13.54 -46.78
CA ASN A 569 6.13 -12.86 -47.49
C ASN A 569 5.77 -11.39 -47.70
N LEU A 570 6.64 -10.50 -47.24
CA LEU A 570 6.53 -9.08 -47.58
C LEU A 570 6.85 -8.89 -49.08
N PRO A 571 5.94 -8.30 -49.87
CA PRO A 571 6.20 -8.07 -51.29
C PRO A 571 7.39 -7.13 -51.49
N THR A 572 8.37 -7.55 -52.30
CA THR A 572 9.57 -6.77 -52.63
C THR A 572 9.25 -5.50 -53.43
N SER A 573 8.16 -5.53 -54.18
CA SER A 573 7.70 -4.43 -55.05
C SER A 573 7.02 -3.28 -54.32
N LEU A 574 6.74 -3.40 -53.01
CA LEU A 574 6.05 -2.37 -52.24
C LEU A 574 6.99 -1.30 -51.64
N SER A 575 8.24 -1.15 -52.10
CA SER A 575 9.14 -0.09 -51.60
C SER A 575 10.31 0.23 -52.55
N ASN A 576 10.60 1.53 -52.69
CA ASN A 576 11.88 2.05 -53.16
C ASN A 576 12.43 2.99 -52.06
N PRO A 577 13.63 2.74 -51.48
CA PRO A 577 14.53 1.65 -51.81
C PRO A 577 13.96 0.27 -51.42
N PRO A 578 14.30 -0.80 -52.19
CA PRO A 578 13.86 -2.16 -51.91
C PRO A 578 14.34 -2.56 -50.52
N SER A 579 13.41 -2.89 -49.61
CA SER A 579 13.63 -3.08 -48.17
C SER A 579 15.05 -3.53 -47.81
N PRO A 580 15.97 -2.59 -47.50
CA PRO A 580 17.32 -2.93 -47.16
C PRO A 580 17.49 -2.75 -45.65
N THR A 581 17.82 -3.85 -45.00
CA THR A 581 18.83 -3.89 -43.93
C THR A 581 18.92 -2.61 -43.07
N TRP A 582 18.26 -2.63 -41.90
CA TRP A 582 18.55 -1.63 -40.88
C TRP A 582 20.07 -1.64 -40.60
N ASN A 583 20.72 -0.48 -40.60
CA ASN A 583 22.17 -0.32 -40.39
C ASN A 583 23.10 -1.08 -41.37
N ASN A 584 22.69 -1.33 -42.62
CA ASN A 584 23.42 -2.21 -43.55
C ASN A 584 23.59 -3.65 -43.03
N ILE A 585 22.82 -4.05 -42.01
CA ILE A 585 22.87 -5.39 -41.44
C ILE A 585 22.04 -6.32 -42.32
N THR A 586 22.71 -7.15 -43.13
CA THR A 586 22.12 -8.16 -44.04
C THR A 586 21.34 -9.29 -43.34
N THR A 587 21.27 -9.27 -42.01
CA THR A 587 20.66 -10.34 -41.21
C THR A 587 19.21 -10.08 -40.78
N ASN A 588 18.71 -8.85 -40.85
CA ASN A 588 17.32 -8.55 -40.43
C ASN A 588 16.33 -8.96 -41.54
N LYS A 589 15.90 -10.21 -41.51
CA LYS A 589 15.07 -10.83 -42.56
C LYS A 589 13.60 -10.97 -42.18
N PHE A 590 13.25 -10.67 -40.93
CA PHE A 590 11.94 -10.95 -40.37
C PHE A 590 11.35 -9.75 -39.64
N PHE A 591 10.02 -9.63 -39.68
CA PHE A 591 9.24 -8.51 -39.15
C PHE A 591 8.05 -9.03 -38.35
N ARG A 592 7.71 -8.33 -37.29
CA ARG A 592 6.44 -8.52 -36.58
C ARG A 592 5.34 -7.73 -37.29
N GLY A 593 4.30 -8.42 -37.73
CA GLY A 593 3.09 -7.81 -38.28
C GLY A 593 1.99 -7.76 -37.23
N LEU A 594 1.18 -6.69 -37.31
CA LEU A 594 0.01 -6.47 -36.48
C LEU A 594 -1.19 -6.19 -37.38
N TYR A 595 -2.30 -6.85 -37.11
CA TYR A 595 -3.59 -6.61 -37.76
C TYR A 595 -4.41 -5.55 -37.02
N GLY A 596 -5.15 -4.73 -37.78
CA GLY A 596 -6.15 -3.81 -37.26
C GLY A 596 -7.29 -3.69 -38.25
N GLY A 597 -8.52 -3.95 -37.79
CA GLY A 597 -9.70 -3.95 -38.65
C GLY A 597 -11.01 -4.06 -37.86
N ILE A 598 -12.10 -4.21 -38.61
CA ILE A 598 -13.44 -4.44 -38.06
C ILE A 598 -13.93 -5.77 -38.65
N ASP A 599 -14.45 -6.65 -37.81
CA ASP A 599 -15.02 -7.92 -38.28
C ASP A 599 -16.36 -7.72 -39.01
N VAL A 600 -16.93 -8.81 -39.53
CA VAL A 600 -18.22 -8.79 -40.24
C VAL A 600 -19.40 -8.35 -39.37
N ASN A 601 -19.24 -8.33 -38.04
CA ASN A 601 -20.25 -7.94 -37.06
C ASN A 601 -20.04 -6.52 -36.51
N GLY A 602 -19.06 -5.77 -37.04
CA GLY A 602 -18.76 -4.43 -36.56
C GLY A 602 -17.86 -4.37 -35.33
N VAL A 603 -17.27 -5.50 -34.90
CA VAL A 603 -16.37 -5.57 -33.74
C VAL A 603 -14.95 -5.20 -34.16
N SER A 604 -14.35 -4.23 -33.47
CA SER A 604 -12.95 -3.84 -33.67
C SER A 604 -11.99 -4.97 -33.27
N MET A 605 -11.26 -5.49 -34.25
CA MET A 605 -10.18 -6.46 -34.07
C MET A 605 -8.85 -5.73 -34.19
N TYR A 606 -7.97 -5.91 -33.20
CA TYR A 606 -6.61 -5.40 -33.28
C TYR A 606 -5.64 -6.33 -32.58
N GLU A 607 -4.44 -6.38 -33.11
CA GLU A 607 -3.30 -7.07 -32.53
C GLU A 607 -2.36 -6.07 -31.88
N GLY A 608 -1.71 -6.53 -30.82
CA GLY A 608 -0.73 -5.75 -30.08
C GLY A 608 0.40 -6.65 -29.61
N MET A 609 1.59 -6.08 -29.54
CA MET A 609 2.76 -6.69 -28.93
C MET A 609 3.28 -5.78 -27.82
N GLN A 610 3.90 -6.37 -26.82
CA GLN A 610 4.45 -5.68 -25.67
C GLN A 610 5.90 -6.12 -25.40
N ASN A 611 6.68 -5.20 -24.85
CA ASN A 611 8.02 -5.41 -24.33
C ASN A 611 8.06 -4.88 -22.89
N LYS A 612 8.84 -5.52 -22.02
CA LYS A 612 9.10 -4.99 -20.68
C LYS A 612 10.38 -4.17 -20.74
N LEU A 613 10.31 -2.93 -20.25
CA LEU A 613 11.48 -2.08 -20.18
C LEU A 613 12.53 -2.70 -19.25
N ASN A 614 13.80 -2.55 -19.62
CA ASN A 614 14.93 -3.03 -18.83
C ASN A 614 15.20 -2.14 -17.61
N SER A 615 14.68 -0.92 -17.62
CA SER A 615 14.63 -0.01 -16.48
C SER A 615 13.32 0.78 -16.50
N PRO A 616 12.78 1.21 -15.34
CA PRO A 616 11.63 2.10 -15.29
C PRO A 616 11.87 3.41 -16.05
N LEU A 617 10.78 4.04 -16.53
CA LEU A 617 10.79 5.42 -17.01
C LEU A 617 10.85 6.37 -15.80
N LEU A 618 11.57 7.47 -15.95
CA LEU A 618 11.74 8.48 -14.91
C LEU A 618 10.74 9.63 -15.13
N PRO A 619 10.03 10.08 -14.09
CA PRO A 619 9.12 11.21 -14.22
C PRO A 619 9.83 12.49 -14.68
N GLY A 620 9.23 13.21 -15.64
CA GLY A 620 9.77 14.47 -16.15
C GLY A 620 10.94 14.33 -17.12
N GLU A 621 11.45 13.13 -17.33
CA GLU A 621 12.47 12.84 -18.33
C GLU A 621 11.85 12.58 -19.70
N THR A 622 12.51 13.03 -20.76
CA THR A 622 12.04 12.78 -22.12
C THR A 622 12.69 11.52 -22.68
N TYR A 623 11.86 10.52 -22.95
CA TYR A 623 12.29 9.29 -23.62
C TYR A 623 12.03 9.33 -25.11
N VAL A 624 12.90 8.67 -25.87
CA VAL A 624 12.72 8.43 -27.30
C VAL A 624 12.59 6.94 -27.56
N ILE A 625 11.42 6.52 -28.03
CA ILE A 625 11.26 5.21 -28.66
C ILE A 625 11.29 5.38 -30.18
N SER A 626 12.21 4.67 -30.82
CA SER A 626 12.36 4.63 -32.28
C SER A 626 12.05 3.23 -32.78
N PHE A 627 11.15 3.13 -33.76
CA PHE A 627 10.89 1.90 -34.50
C PHE A 627 10.67 2.19 -35.98
N LYS A 628 10.85 1.16 -36.80
CA LYS A 628 10.50 1.16 -38.22
C LYS A 628 9.27 0.30 -38.42
N ALA A 629 8.19 0.90 -38.90
CA ALA A 629 6.94 0.21 -39.22
C ALA A 629 6.56 0.42 -40.69
N LYS A 630 5.85 -0.56 -41.25
CA LYS A 630 5.29 -0.51 -42.61
C LYS A 630 3.88 -1.09 -42.60
N MET A 631 2.97 -0.47 -43.35
CA MET A 631 1.62 -1.02 -43.57
C MET A 631 1.54 -1.79 -44.88
N ALA A 632 0.88 -2.96 -44.84
CA ALA A 632 0.88 -3.90 -45.96
C ALA A 632 -0.23 -3.68 -47.01
N ASN A 633 -1.17 -2.73 -46.81
CA ASN A 633 -2.35 -2.67 -47.68
C ASN A 633 -2.35 -1.53 -48.71
N THR A 634 -2.65 -1.94 -49.94
CA THR A 634 -3.01 -1.14 -51.12
C THR A 634 -4.53 -0.95 -51.27
N ASN A 635 -5.35 -1.35 -50.29
CA ASN A 635 -6.80 -1.31 -50.39
C ASN A 635 -7.38 0.05 -49.89
N PRO A 636 -7.92 0.90 -50.78
CA PRO A 636 -8.38 2.26 -50.45
C PRO A 636 -9.59 2.30 -49.49
N TYR A 637 -10.24 1.17 -49.22
CA TYR A 637 -11.42 1.10 -48.35
C TYR A 637 -11.11 0.98 -46.84
N TYR A 638 -9.85 0.70 -46.46
CA TYR A 638 -9.44 0.48 -45.05
C TYR A 638 -8.41 1.50 -44.56
N ASN A 639 -8.50 2.75 -45.03
CA ASN A 639 -7.54 3.83 -44.78
C ASN A 639 -7.61 4.44 -43.37
N LYS A 640 -7.83 3.69 -42.29
CA LYS A 640 -7.92 4.26 -40.91
C LYS A 640 -7.25 3.41 -39.83
N THR A 641 -6.07 2.87 -40.12
CA THR A 641 -5.28 2.19 -39.08
C THR A 641 -4.50 3.21 -38.26
N LYS A 642 -4.67 3.15 -36.94
CA LYS A 642 -4.01 4.00 -35.94
C LYS A 642 -3.00 3.14 -35.19
N LEU A 643 -1.73 3.55 -35.17
CA LEU A 643 -0.76 2.99 -34.25
C LEU A 643 -0.88 3.69 -32.90
N VAL A 644 -0.97 2.88 -31.84
CA VAL A 644 -1.02 3.31 -30.45
C VAL A 644 0.17 2.68 -29.73
N ILE A 645 0.94 3.51 -29.03
CA ILE A 645 1.92 3.07 -28.06
C ILE A 645 1.32 3.35 -26.70
N ALA A 646 1.26 2.32 -25.86
CA ALA A 646 0.69 2.40 -24.54
C ALA A 646 1.63 1.78 -23.52
N GLY A 647 1.63 2.36 -22.32
CA GLY A 647 2.12 1.70 -21.11
C GLY A 647 0.98 0.99 -20.39
N SER A 648 1.27 0.48 -19.20
CA SER A 648 0.26 -0.06 -18.27
C SER A 648 -0.79 0.96 -17.84
N ASN A 649 -0.52 2.27 -17.99
CA ASN A 649 -1.41 3.35 -17.55
C ASN A 649 -2.12 4.01 -18.76
N GLY A 650 -2.17 3.31 -19.90
CA GLY A 650 -2.84 3.77 -21.10
C GLY A 650 -1.93 4.31 -22.21
N PRO A 651 -2.53 4.91 -23.26
CA PRO A 651 -1.81 5.35 -24.45
C PRO A 651 -0.89 6.54 -24.14
N VAL A 652 0.41 6.33 -24.35
CA VAL A 652 1.46 7.35 -24.27
C VAL A 652 1.50 8.15 -25.57
N PHE A 653 1.32 7.46 -26.69
CA PHE A 653 1.29 8.07 -28.00
C PHE A 653 0.22 7.43 -28.86
N SER A 654 -0.42 8.26 -29.67
CA SER A 654 -1.40 7.83 -30.63
C SER A 654 -1.17 8.64 -31.89
N SER A 655 -0.89 7.95 -33.00
CA SER A 655 -0.75 8.61 -34.30
C SER A 655 -2.00 9.45 -34.62
N THR A 656 -1.79 10.73 -34.91
CA THR A 656 -2.85 11.68 -35.30
C THR A 656 -3.11 11.54 -36.80
N GLY A 657 -4.10 10.72 -37.14
CA GLY A 657 -4.51 10.47 -38.52
C GLY A 657 -4.15 9.08 -39.02
N SER A 658 -4.68 8.74 -40.19
CA SER A 658 -4.38 7.48 -40.87
C SER A 658 -2.88 7.42 -41.16
N LEU A 659 -2.21 6.33 -40.76
CA LEU A 659 -0.94 5.99 -41.40
C LEU A 659 -1.23 5.90 -42.90
N ASN A 660 -0.65 6.79 -43.71
CA ASN A 660 -0.90 6.77 -45.15
C ASN A 660 -0.17 5.58 -45.79
N PRO A 661 -0.79 4.84 -46.72
CA PRO A 661 -0.06 3.90 -47.56
C PRO A 661 0.83 4.67 -48.54
N LEU A 662 2.04 5.04 -48.08
CA LEU A 662 3.31 5.43 -48.77
C LEU A 662 3.27 6.40 -49.99
N PRO A 663 4.35 7.20 -50.17
CA PRO A 663 5.39 6.73 -51.08
C PRO A 663 6.83 6.98 -50.55
N ASN A 664 7.72 6.01 -50.76
CA ASN A 664 9.19 6.18 -50.84
C ASN A 664 10.07 6.25 -49.56
N LEU A 665 9.56 6.25 -48.33
CA LEU A 665 10.45 6.26 -47.14
C LEU A 665 9.94 5.34 -46.01
N LEU A 666 10.87 4.56 -45.44
CA LEU A 666 10.73 4.01 -44.08
C LEU A 666 10.67 5.21 -43.14
N ASN A 667 9.48 5.52 -42.60
CA ASN A 667 9.36 6.57 -41.61
C ASN A 667 9.94 6.06 -40.28
N GLU A 668 10.97 6.75 -39.78
CA GLU A 668 11.34 6.65 -38.37
C GLU A 668 10.27 7.40 -37.58
N ILE A 669 9.50 6.67 -36.78
CA ILE A 669 8.59 7.30 -35.82
C ILE A 669 9.43 7.47 -34.55
N LYS A 670 9.85 8.70 -34.28
CA LYS A 670 10.39 9.11 -32.99
C LYS A 670 9.23 9.60 -32.16
N VAL A 671 8.89 8.86 -31.12
CA VAL A 671 8.01 9.40 -30.08
C VAL A 671 8.90 10.07 -29.05
N VAL A 672 8.77 11.39 -28.95
CA VAL A 672 9.38 12.23 -27.94
C VAL A 672 8.27 12.54 -26.95
N GLU A 673 8.50 12.30 -25.67
CA GLU A 673 7.56 12.36 -24.52
C GLU A 673 6.98 10.99 -24.12
N ILE A 674 7.45 10.50 -22.97
CA ILE A 674 6.72 9.59 -22.07
C ILE A 674 6.80 10.18 -20.68
#